data_AF-A0A2P0B0M9-F1
#
_entry.id   AF-A0A2P0B0M9-F1
#
_cell.length_a   1.000
_cell.length_b   1.000
_cell.length_c   1.000
_cell.angle_alpha   90.00
_cell.angle_beta   90.00
_cell.angle_gamma   90.00
#
_symmetry.space_group_name_H-M   'P 1'
#
loop_
_entity.id
_entity.type
_entity.pdbx_description
1 polymer ?
#
loop_
_entity_poly.entity_id
_entity_poly.type
_entity_poly.pdbx_seq_one_letter_code
_entity_poly.pdbx_strand_id
1 'polypeptide(L)'
;MRHPGQATLFASLLRRTRFDYASEVGDGLDASVVTAPVMWMQRSIPEATLAMREIKADGSHEDLHDHDLLELMRSPNPFYGDIALWGAIVLSFLIDGNSYLIKVKNAAGKPVQLWWVPWWMIEPHAPIDGGDFIQFYRYTPGTGAGVMLLDPDDVVHFRNGINPRNMMKGLSPMQGVLREIFSDLESSNFIASLLRNMGVPGTIISPKGGAMPTPEDVEATKAWFSQAYGGDNRGKALVMGGQTEVQSFGFNPEQMNLSYGSNRAEERVCACIGIPAAVVGFGAGLEQTKVGATMEELRKLAWHNGVLPLGRQLVDELQRSLLPDFQRAQSQRGRRIELYWNTDDVLALQEDEDKQSARKLKELQAGAITLREYRTETGREADDRHDFYIRPINYVAVPADKPGLGHNGGPALDDNAERSDPGQKALPPAQVKHSETWLPEGAGTASEDEIARGERFVTRNEAAFSGLSAAFEQDLKPLFEGWGDEAARVAQVVLDALLPEDGPKAARPPQTKAANDQLVQEIIDLLNVEAWDRQLSAKYQAQYVQIARDVAEAIEQSGYGTMLPDARMLEVIDAGGTRAGLIDLDEQTRAALFKALTEGRAEGEGVNALANRIANMIEGGPFKDAATRAKVIARIETKHAQNISTLENGRSNGFSRFIVYDGRLGPDRSEPAHIARSGSIVSYEDAMTMTINMRPNCTLSFAPHVEF
;
A
#
# COMPACT_ATOMS: atom_id res chain seq x y z
N MET A 1 41.17 -3.06 23.15
CA MET A 1 40.59 -3.42 24.46
C MET A 1 39.41 -4.34 24.20
N ARG A 2 39.40 -5.54 24.78
CA ARG A 2 38.33 -6.56 24.63
C ARG A 2 37.29 -6.48 25.77
N HIS A 3 37.17 -5.32 26.41
CA HIS A 3 36.30 -5.16 27.58
C HIS A 3 34.92 -4.68 27.11
N PRO A 4 33.84 -5.40 27.40
CA PRO A 4 32.50 -4.85 27.23
C PRO A 4 32.36 -3.69 28.23
N GLY A 5 32.30 -2.46 27.73
CA GLY A 5 32.04 -1.31 28.57
C GLY A 5 30.64 -1.47 29.19
N GLN A 6 30.56 -1.67 30.51
CA GLN A 6 29.28 -1.55 31.21
C GLN A 6 28.95 -0.06 31.35
N ALA A 7 27.79 0.35 30.82
CA ALA A 7 27.26 1.67 31.14
C ALA A 7 27.01 1.76 32.65
N THR A 8 27.63 2.73 33.32
CA THR A 8 27.41 3.02 34.75
C THR A 8 25.92 3.22 35.05
N LEU A 9 25.45 2.57 36.12
CA LEU A 9 24.16 2.53 36.87
C LEU A 9 22.95 3.45 36.53
N PHE A 10 23.05 4.46 35.67
CA PHE A 10 21.99 5.41 35.31
C PHE A 10 21.45 5.24 33.88
N ALA A 11 21.68 4.11 33.23
CA ALA A 11 21.37 3.92 31.80
C ALA A 11 20.05 3.20 31.49
N SER A 12 19.39 2.56 32.46
CA SER A 12 18.16 1.78 32.26
C SER A 12 16.85 2.56 32.45
N LEU A 13 16.88 3.70 33.17
CA LEU A 13 15.72 4.58 33.29
C LEU A 13 15.68 5.53 32.08
N LEU A 14 14.52 5.62 31.44
CA LEU A 14 14.23 6.70 30.53
C LEU A 14 14.38 8.03 31.29
N ARG A 15 15.45 8.80 30.99
CA ARG A 15 15.97 9.94 31.76
C ARG A 15 14.97 11.06 32.14
N ARG A 16 13.73 11.00 31.67
CA ARG A 16 12.67 12.01 31.89
C ARG A 16 11.53 11.57 32.80
N THR A 17 11.52 10.34 33.31
CA THR A 17 10.51 9.89 34.29
C THR A 17 11.09 8.86 35.26
N ARG A 18 10.46 8.74 36.44
CA ARG A 18 10.74 7.68 37.42
C ARG A 18 9.84 6.45 37.22
N PHE A 19 8.86 6.54 36.32
CA PHE A 19 7.95 5.45 36.00
C PHE A 19 8.65 4.40 35.14
N ASP A 20 8.58 3.14 35.56
CA ASP A 20 9.24 2.03 34.90
C ASP A 20 8.30 1.36 33.89
N TYR A 21 8.23 1.94 32.69
CA TYR A 21 7.43 1.38 31.60
C TYR A 21 7.84 -0.05 31.22
N ALA A 22 9.11 -0.42 31.40
CA ALA A 22 9.57 -1.77 31.03
C ALA A 22 8.96 -2.82 31.97
N SER A 23 8.87 -2.51 33.26
CA SER A 23 8.21 -3.39 34.23
C SER A 23 6.72 -3.55 33.97
N GLU A 24 6.03 -2.48 33.57
CA GLU A 24 4.58 -2.50 33.34
C GLU A 24 4.19 -3.18 32.02
N VAL A 25 5.00 -3.02 30.97
CA VAL A 25 4.79 -3.71 29.68
C VAL A 25 5.17 -5.20 29.77
N GLY A 26 6.08 -5.56 30.67
CA GLY A 26 6.53 -6.93 30.85
C GLY A 26 7.33 -7.44 29.65
N ASP A 27 7.03 -8.65 29.20
CA ASP A 27 7.68 -9.30 28.05
C ASP A 27 7.09 -8.87 26.69
N GLY A 28 6.04 -8.04 26.70
CA GLY A 28 5.35 -7.56 25.50
C GLY A 28 4.46 -8.60 24.80
N LEU A 29 4.33 -9.81 25.33
CA LEU A 29 3.50 -10.87 24.73
C LEU A 29 2.00 -10.61 24.91
N ASP A 30 1.61 -9.87 25.94
CA ASP A 30 0.22 -9.46 26.17
C ASP A 30 -0.21 -8.26 25.30
N ALA A 31 0.73 -7.63 24.60
CA ALA A 31 0.47 -6.47 23.74
C ALA A 31 0.19 -6.91 22.29
N SER A 32 -1.08 -6.83 21.86
CA SER A 32 -1.47 -7.15 20.47
C SER A 32 -0.76 -6.30 19.44
N VAL A 33 -0.49 -5.03 19.75
CA VAL A 33 0.27 -4.10 18.90
C VAL A 33 1.70 -4.58 18.64
N VAL A 34 2.26 -5.41 19.53
CA VAL A 34 3.59 -6.04 19.38
C VAL A 34 3.48 -7.44 18.77
N THR A 35 2.57 -8.27 19.25
CA THR A 35 2.49 -9.67 18.81
C THR A 35 1.99 -9.82 17.38
N ALA A 36 1.05 -8.98 16.91
CA ALA A 36 0.55 -9.03 15.54
C ALA A 36 1.66 -8.84 14.48
N PRO A 37 2.50 -7.79 14.53
CA PRO A 37 3.60 -7.62 13.57
C PRO A 37 4.67 -8.72 13.70
N VAL A 38 4.96 -9.19 14.91
CA VAL A 38 5.89 -10.31 15.12
C VAL A 38 5.35 -11.59 14.49
N MET A 39 4.08 -11.92 14.71
CA MET A 39 3.45 -13.08 14.10
C MET A 39 3.38 -12.99 12.58
N TRP A 40 3.24 -11.78 12.03
CA TRP A 40 3.38 -11.58 10.59
C TRP A 40 4.78 -11.97 10.11
N MET A 41 5.83 -11.48 10.77
CA MET A 41 7.22 -11.86 10.45
C MET A 41 7.49 -13.37 10.59
N GLN A 42 6.92 -14.01 11.60
CA GLN A 42 7.03 -15.46 11.82
C GLN A 42 6.39 -16.27 10.69
N ARG A 43 5.32 -15.75 10.06
CA ARG A 43 4.69 -16.40 8.89
C ARG A 43 5.43 -16.10 7.59
N SER A 44 6.00 -14.90 7.45
CA SER A 44 6.69 -14.49 6.23
C SER A 44 8.06 -15.16 6.07
N ILE A 45 8.86 -15.29 7.13
CA ILE A 45 10.22 -15.86 7.01
C ILE A 45 10.24 -17.26 6.39
N PRO A 46 9.37 -18.21 6.81
CA PRO A 46 9.33 -19.54 6.21
C PRO A 46 8.92 -19.58 4.73
N GLU A 47 8.40 -18.49 4.15
CA GLU A 47 8.19 -18.40 2.69
C GLU A 47 9.55 -18.41 1.96
N ALA A 48 10.62 -17.95 2.59
CA ALA A 48 12.00 -18.13 2.11
C ALA A 48 12.62 -19.37 2.76
N THR A 49 13.29 -20.21 1.98
CA THR A 49 13.89 -21.46 2.50
C THR A 49 15.36 -21.24 2.87
N LEU A 50 15.81 -21.77 4.00
CA LEU A 50 17.24 -21.73 4.35
C LEU A 50 17.99 -22.67 3.40
N ALA A 51 18.94 -22.12 2.65
CA ALA A 51 19.72 -22.83 1.65
C ALA A 51 21.23 -22.64 1.87
N MET A 52 22.00 -23.44 1.16
CA MET A 52 23.46 -23.45 1.23
C MET A 52 24.04 -23.57 -0.16
N ARG A 53 25.15 -22.90 -0.43
CA ARG A 53 25.88 -23.01 -1.70
C ARG A 53 27.38 -23.14 -1.47
N GLU A 54 28.04 -23.86 -2.37
CA GLU A 54 29.49 -23.96 -2.46
C GLU A 54 30.01 -22.95 -3.49
N ILE A 55 30.79 -21.97 -3.03
CA ILE A 55 31.48 -21.01 -3.89
C ILE A 55 32.82 -21.62 -4.32
N LYS A 56 32.98 -21.81 -5.63
CA LYS A 56 34.20 -22.30 -6.27
C LYS A 56 35.21 -21.17 -6.45
N ALA A 57 36.47 -21.52 -6.69
CA ALA A 57 37.57 -20.56 -6.80
C ALA A 57 37.43 -19.58 -7.98
N ASP A 58 36.62 -19.93 -8.99
CA ASP A 58 36.31 -19.10 -10.17
C ASP A 58 35.10 -18.17 -9.95
N GLY A 59 34.49 -18.18 -8.76
CA GLY A 59 33.32 -17.38 -8.42
C GLY A 59 31.98 -18.01 -8.82
N SER A 60 31.98 -19.15 -9.52
CA SER A 60 30.75 -19.94 -9.72
C SER A 60 30.28 -20.55 -8.40
N HIS A 61 28.98 -20.80 -8.28
CA HIS A 61 28.40 -21.44 -7.11
C HIS A 61 27.56 -22.64 -7.51
N GLU A 62 27.44 -23.59 -6.59
CA GLU A 62 26.62 -24.80 -6.73
C GLU A 62 25.80 -24.99 -5.46
N ASP A 63 24.49 -25.18 -5.60
CA ASP A 63 23.58 -25.26 -4.46
C ASP A 63 23.65 -26.63 -3.79
N LEU A 64 23.97 -26.60 -2.49
CA LEU A 64 24.08 -27.76 -1.62
C LEU A 64 22.74 -28.03 -0.96
N HIS A 65 21.98 -28.95 -1.55
CA HIS A 65 20.66 -29.34 -1.05
C HIS A 65 20.75 -30.31 0.14
N ASP A 66 21.79 -31.15 0.17
CA ASP A 66 22.00 -32.19 1.16
C ASP A 66 23.20 -31.84 2.06
N HIS A 67 22.92 -31.20 3.19
CA HIS A 67 23.94 -30.88 4.19
C HIS A 67 23.39 -31.10 5.61
N ASP A 68 24.19 -31.72 6.48
CA ASP A 68 23.83 -32.08 7.86
C ASP A 68 23.28 -30.90 8.69
N LEU A 69 23.80 -29.70 8.47
CA LEU A 69 23.29 -28.47 9.12
C LEU A 69 21.86 -28.15 8.67
N LEU A 70 21.56 -28.25 7.37
CA LEU A 70 20.22 -27.99 6.85
C LEU A 70 19.22 -29.02 7.38
N GLU A 71 19.63 -30.29 7.46
CA GLU A 71 18.84 -31.36 8.06
C GLU A 71 18.57 -31.10 9.56
N LEU A 72 19.60 -30.69 10.31
CA LEU A 72 19.45 -30.31 11.71
C LEU A 72 18.52 -29.10 11.88
N MET A 73 18.58 -28.11 10.98
CA MET A 73 17.66 -26.97 11.06
C MET A 73 16.21 -27.36 10.77
N ARG A 74 15.97 -28.25 9.79
CA ARG A 74 14.64 -28.79 9.45
C ARG A 74 14.02 -29.59 10.60
N SER A 75 14.84 -30.39 11.29
CA SER A 75 14.43 -31.21 12.43
C SER A 75 15.35 -30.96 13.64
N PRO A 76 15.20 -29.81 14.32
CA PRO A 76 16.14 -29.38 15.36
C PRO A 76 16.11 -30.24 16.62
N ASN A 77 14.98 -30.88 16.91
CA ASN A 77 14.84 -31.82 18.01
C ASN A 77 13.60 -32.70 17.77
N PRO A 78 13.36 -33.73 18.60
CA PRO A 78 12.22 -34.64 18.42
C PRO A 78 10.83 -34.03 18.63
N PHE A 79 10.72 -32.79 19.10
CA PHE A 79 9.45 -32.21 19.57
C PHE A 79 8.89 -31.12 18.64
N TYR A 80 9.74 -30.45 17.86
CA TYR A 80 9.30 -29.44 16.91
C TYR A 80 10.26 -29.31 15.71
N GLY A 81 9.69 -28.90 14.56
CA GLY A 81 10.42 -28.65 13.31
C GLY A 81 10.97 -27.21 13.20
N ASP A 82 11.51 -26.91 12.03
CA ASP A 82 12.04 -25.59 11.66
C ASP A 82 11.05 -24.44 11.82
N ILE A 83 9.79 -24.57 11.39
CA ILE A 83 8.80 -23.48 11.43
C ILE A 83 8.62 -22.97 12.86
N ALA A 84 8.49 -23.87 13.83
CA ALA A 84 8.35 -23.52 15.24
C ALA A 84 9.65 -22.93 15.82
N LEU A 85 10.81 -23.50 15.43
CA LEU A 85 12.12 -22.99 15.85
C LEU A 85 12.33 -21.56 15.35
N TRP A 86 12.13 -21.30 14.05
CA TRP A 86 12.26 -19.98 13.46
C TRP A 86 11.28 -19.00 14.07
N GLY A 87 10.03 -19.42 14.29
CA GLY A 87 9.04 -18.62 15.00
C GLY A 87 9.57 -18.14 16.36
N ALA A 88 10.13 -19.04 17.16
CA ALA A 88 10.68 -18.72 18.47
C ALA A 88 11.95 -17.84 18.41
N ILE A 89 12.81 -18.08 17.41
CA ILE A 89 14.00 -17.26 17.16
C ILE A 89 13.59 -15.82 16.88
N VAL A 90 12.68 -15.63 15.92
CA VAL A 90 12.18 -14.33 15.45
C VAL A 90 11.49 -13.57 16.57
N LEU A 91 10.67 -14.28 17.37
CA LEU A 91 10.00 -13.69 18.54
C LEU A 91 10.99 -13.03 19.49
N SER A 92 11.99 -13.79 19.94
CA SER A 92 12.99 -13.30 20.90
C SER A 92 13.85 -12.19 20.29
N PHE A 93 14.22 -12.36 19.02
CA PHE A 93 15.06 -11.41 18.30
C PHE A 93 14.38 -10.06 18.07
N LEU A 94 13.08 -10.03 17.76
CA LEU A 94 12.33 -8.79 17.53
C LEU A 94 11.91 -8.09 18.84
N ILE A 95 11.66 -8.84 19.91
CA ILE A 95 11.25 -8.27 21.20
C ILE A 95 12.46 -7.78 22.00
N ASP A 96 13.39 -8.67 22.34
CA ASP A 96 14.53 -8.36 23.22
C ASP A 96 15.79 -7.95 22.45
N GLY A 97 15.85 -8.22 21.15
CA GLY A 97 17.08 -8.08 20.36
C GLY A 97 18.05 -9.24 20.57
N ASN A 98 17.69 -10.27 21.33
CA ASN A 98 18.52 -11.43 21.65
C ASN A 98 17.73 -12.71 21.45
N SER A 99 18.33 -13.70 20.79
CA SER A 99 17.77 -15.04 20.68
C SER A 99 18.85 -16.09 20.81
N TYR A 100 18.53 -17.21 21.46
CA TYR A 100 19.52 -18.20 21.88
C TYR A 100 19.11 -19.60 21.48
N LEU A 101 20.07 -20.36 20.95
CA LEU A 101 19.95 -21.81 20.80
C LEU A 101 21.04 -22.50 21.62
N ILE A 102 20.65 -23.51 22.39
CA ILE A 102 21.58 -24.45 23.02
C ILE A 102 21.83 -25.59 22.03
N LYS A 103 23.11 -25.85 21.76
CA LYS A 103 23.57 -26.99 20.97
C LYS A 103 23.73 -28.20 21.88
N VAL A 104 23.07 -29.30 21.53
CA VAL A 104 23.38 -30.61 22.12
C VAL A 104 24.27 -31.35 21.14
N LYS A 105 25.51 -31.65 21.56
CA LYS A 105 26.52 -32.32 20.75
C LYS A 105 26.57 -33.81 21.07
N ASN A 106 26.85 -34.64 20.07
CA ASN A 106 27.11 -36.06 20.27
C ASN A 106 28.54 -36.30 20.81
N ALA A 107 28.90 -37.56 21.05
CA ALA A 107 30.23 -37.93 21.55
C ALA A 107 31.40 -37.50 20.64
N ALA A 108 31.14 -37.24 19.35
CA ALA A 108 32.12 -36.73 18.39
C ALA A 108 32.17 -35.19 18.34
N GLY A 109 31.42 -34.49 19.19
CA GLY A 109 31.37 -33.03 19.24
C GLY A 109 30.50 -32.38 18.16
N LYS A 110 29.80 -33.16 17.33
CA LYS A 110 28.89 -32.65 16.29
C LYS A 110 27.52 -32.32 16.89
N PRO A 111 26.95 -31.11 16.65
CA PRO A 111 25.59 -30.79 17.06
C PRO A 111 24.58 -31.75 16.44
N VAL A 112 23.70 -32.29 17.27
CA VAL A 112 22.61 -33.21 16.89
C VAL A 112 21.24 -32.71 17.32
N GLN A 113 21.17 -31.73 18.22
CA GLN A 113 19.93 -31.04 18.55
C GLN A 113 20.17 -29.55 18.79
N LEU A 114 19.14 -28.76 18.50
CA LEU A 114 19.05 -27.34 18.79
C LEU A 114 17.81 -27.09 19.64
N TRP A 115 18.02 -26.41 20.77
CA TRP A 115 16.96 -26.04 21.70
C TRP A 115 16.89 -24.53 21.81
N TRP A 116 15.78 -23.94 21.36
CA TRP A 116 15.53 -22.54 21.61
C TRP A 116 15.32 -22.27 23.10
N VAL A 117 15.87 -21.16 23.56
CA VAL A 117 15.75 -20.70 24.95
C VAL A 117 15.25 -19.25 24.96
N PRO A 118 14.20 -18.94 25.74
CA PRO A 118 13.76 -17.57 25.94
C PRO A 118 14.87 -16.68 26.50
N TRP A 119 14.92 -15.43 26.06
CA TRP A 119 15.99 -14.48 26.42
C TRP A 119 16.10 -14.21 27.94
N TRP A 120 15.00 -14.31 28.68
CA TRP A 120 14.99 -14.11 30.14
C TRP A 120 15.57 -15.30 30.92
N MET A 121 15.77 -16.46 30.28
CA MET A 121 16.32 -17.66 30.93
C MET A 121 17.84 -17.78 30.79
N ILE A 122 18.49 -16.93 29.96
CA ILE A 122 19.92 -17.05 29.64
C ILE A 122 20.60 -15.68 29.57
N GLU A 123 21.75 -15.53 30.22
CA GLU A 123 22.48 -14.26 30.25
C GLU A 123 23.99 -14.49 30.00
N PRO A 124 24.64 -13.69 29.13
CA PRO A 124 26.08 -13.78 28.91
C PRO A 124 26.87 -13.12 30.07
N HIS A 125 27.97 -13.74 30.48
CA HIS A 125 28.86 -13.20 31.51
C HIS A 125 30.30 -13.03 31.00
N ALA A 126 30.88 -11.86 31.28
CA ALA A 126 32.29 -11.57 31.04
C ALA A 126 33.11 -11.88 32.30
N PRO A 127 34.39 -12.28 32.16
CA PRO A 127 35.24 -12.55 33.30
C PRO A 127 35.68 -11.24 33.98
N ILE A 128 35.90 -11.31 35.29
CA ILE A 128 36.27 -10.15 36.13
C ILE A 128 37.67 -9.62 35.76
N ASP A 129 38.53 -10.49 35.23
CA ASP A 129 39.90 -10.16 34.78
C ASP A 129 39.96 -9.53 33.38
N GLY A 130 38.84 -9.52 32.64
CA GLY A 130 38.71 -8.92 31.32
C GLY A 130 39.45 -9.64 30.19
N GLY A 131 39.80 -10.93 30.37
CA GLY A 131 40.52 -11.72 29.35
C GLY A 131 39.71 -11.98 28.07
N ASP A 132 38.47 -12.45 28.24
CA ASP A 132 37.55 -12.82 27.15
C ASP A 132 36.30 -11.93 27.09
N PHE A 133 35.72 -11.80 25.89
CA PHE A 133 34.53 -10.97 25.69
C PHE A 133 33.27 -11.61 26.32
N ILE A 134 33.14 -12.94 26.25
CA ILE A 134 32.13 -13.74 26.94
C ILE A 134 32.82 -15.00 27.45
N GLN A 135 32.78 -15.25 28.76
CA GLN A 135 33.38 -16.45 29.36
C GLN A 135 32.40 -17.62 29.38
N PHE A 136 31.13 -17.37 29.71
CA PHE A 136 30.07 -18.38 29.76
C PHE A 136 28.69 -17.73 29.62
N TYR A 137 27.69 -18.56 29.33
CA TYR A 137 26.28 -18.20 29.44
C TYR A 137 25.66 -18.84 30.69
N ARG A 138 24.95 -18.05 31.48
CA ARG A 138 24.24 -18.52 32.66
C ARG A 138 22.80 -18.85 32.28
N TYR A 139 22.47 -20.14 32.22
CA TYR A 139 21.14 -20.64 31.88
C TYR A 139 20.36 -21.08 33.13
N THR A 140 19.10 -20.66 33.25
CA THR A 140 18.21 -20.93 34.40
C THR A 140 16.86 -21.51 33.91
N PRO A 141 16.71 -22.84 33.83
CA PRO A 141 15.52 -23.51 33.27
C PRO A 141 14.23 -23.37 34.10
N GLY A 142 14.23 -22.67 35.25
CA GLY A 142 13.04 -22.38 36.05
C GLY A 142 12.43 -23.55 36.85
N THR A 143 12.72 -24.81 36.50
CA THR A 143 12.13 -26.03 37.08
C THR A 143 12.92 -26.64 38.25
N GLY A 144 13.61 -25.81 39.04
CA GLY A 144 14.41 -26.28 40.19
C GLY A 144 15.72 -27.01 39.82
N ALA A 145 16.03 -27.14 38.53
CA ALA A 145 17.25 -27.75 37.99
C ALA A 145 18.56 -26.98 38.27
N GLY A 146 18.53 -25.93 39.10
CA GLY A 146 19.67 -25.09 39.39
C GLY A 146 20.12 -24.24 38.20
N VAL A 147 21.19 -23.47 38.40
CA VAL A 147 21.81 -22.66 37.36
C VAL A 147 22.84 -23.49 36.62
N MET A 148 22.79 -23.49 35.29
CA MET A 148 23.76 -24.14 34.41
C MET A 148 24.68 -23.11 33.77
N LEU A 149 25.97 -23.41 33.72
CA LEU A 149 26.96 -22.59 33.02
C LEU A 149 27.29 -23.27 31.69
N LEU A 150 26.92 -22.62 30.60
CA LEU A 150 27.13 -23.11 29.24
C LEU A 150 28.37 -22.45 28.65
N ASP A 151 29.18 -23.24 27.97
CA ASP A 151 30.33 -22.74 27.22
C ASP A 151 29.84 -21.89 26.02
N PRO A 152 30.51 -20.77 25.67
CA PRO A 152 30.17 -20.00 24.49
C PRO A 152 30.09 -20.82 23.19
N ASP A 153 30.87 -21.91 23.06
CA ASP A 153 30.83 -22.79 21.88
C ASP A 153 29.56 -23.66 21.80
N ASP A 154 28.81 -23.79 22.90
CA ASP A 154 27.56 -24.55 22.99
C ASP A 154 26.30 -23.69 22.79
N VAL A 155 26.48 -22.37 22.60
CA VAL A 155 25.36 -21.43 22.46
C VAL A 155 25.47 -20.67 21.14
N VAL A 156 24.41 -20.70 20.33
CA VAL A 156 24.20 -19.75 19.24
C VAL A 156 23.49 -18.53 19.82
N HIS A 157 24.02 -17.33 19.61
CA HIS A 157 23.45 -16.10 20.17
C HIS A 157 23.23 -15.07 19.06
N PHE A 158 22.00 -15.01 18.56
CA PHE A 158 21.54 -14.01 17.62
C PHE A 158 21.36 -12.67 18.31
N ARG A 159 22.00 -11.63 17.77
CA ARG A 159 21.94 -10.25 18.30
C ARG A 159 21.45 -9.31 17.21
N ASN A 160 20.45 -8.50 17.53
CA ASN A 160 20.04 -7.40 16.67
C ASN A 160 20.99 -6.22 16.89
N GLY A 161 21.98 -6.09 16.02
CA GLY A 161 23.08 -5.16 16.22
C GLY A 161 23.81 -5.38 17.56
N ILE A 162 24.47 -4.35 18.06
CA ILE A 162 25.17 -4.39 19.36
C ILE A 162 24.59 -3.32 20.26
N ASN A 163 24.17 -3.73 21.46
CA ASN A 163 23.64 -2.79 22.45
C ASN A 163 24.78 -1.97 23.06
N PRO A 164 24.78 -0.63 22.93
CA PRO A 164 25.85 0.21 23.47
C PRO A 164 25.88 0.24 25.00
N ARG A 165 24.80 -0.18 25.69
CA ARG A 165 24.74 -0.26 27.15
C ARG A 165 25.32 -1.56 27.69
N ASN A 166 25.24 -2.63 26.90
CA ASN A 166 25.84 -3.93 27.17
C ASN A 166 26.24 -4.57 25.84
N MET A 167 27.51 -4.43 25.48
CA MET A 167 28.03 -4.87 24.18
C MET A 167 27.92 -6.38 23.96
N MET A 168 27.68 -7.16 25.01
CA MET A 168 27.53 -8.61 24.92
C MET A 168 26.15 -9.04 24.40
N LYS A 169 25.18 -8.11 24.37
CA LYS A 169 23.79 -8.31 23.95
C LYS A 169 23.45 -7.48 22.70
N GLY A 170 22.44 -7.92 21.98
CA GLY A 170 21.76 -7.15 20.94
C GLY A 170 20.87 -6.06 21.53
N LEU A 171 20.55 -5.10 20.67
CA LEU A 171 19.69 -3.97 20.97
C LEU A 171 18.23 -4.33 20.68
N SER A 172 17.38 -4.27 21.70
CA SER A 172 15.93 -4.47 21.54
C SER A 172 15.32 -3.38 20.63
N PRO A 173 14.63 -3.76 19.53
CA PRO A 173 13.83 -2.83 18.74
C PRO A 173 12.69 -2.20 19.54
N MET A 174 12.08 -2.96 20.47
CA MET A 174 10.91 -2.55 21.23
C MET A 174 11.24 -1.56 22.37
N GLN A 175 12.47 -1.55 22.88
CA GLN A 175 12.86 -0.71 24.01
C GLN A 175 12.64 0.79 23.74
N GLY A 176 12.72 1.23 22.48
CA GLY A 176 12.49 2.62 22.08
C GLY A 176 11.03 3.07 22.14
N VAL A 177 10.09 2.12 22.03
CA VAL A 177 8.64 2.35 21.87
C VAL A 177 7.80 1.86 23.06
N LEU A 178 8.45 1.58 24.20
CA LEU A 178 7.77 1.09 25.41
C LEU A 178 6.65 2.02 25.91
N ARG A 179 6.75 3.34 25.68
CA ARG A 179 5.70 4.27 26.13
C ARG A 179 4.44 4.14 25.30
N GLU A 180 4.61 3.92 24.01
CA GLU A 180 3.52 3.75 23.07
C GLU A 180 2.83 2.41 23.32
N ILE A 181 3.60 1.34 23.51
CA ILE A 181 3.07 0.03 23.90
C ILE A 181 2.29 0.15 25.23
N PHE A 182 2.88 0.79 26.25
CA PHE A 182 2.19 1.03 27.51
C PHE A 182 0.91 1.86 27.36
N SER A 183 0.94 2.93 26.56
CA SER A 183 -0.23 3.78 26.35
C SER A 183 -1.36 3.05 25.64
N ASP A 184 -1.03 2.18 24.70
CA ASP A 184 -2.00 1.32 24.00
C ASP A 184 -2.61 0.26 24.93
N LEU A 185 -1.78 -0.40 25.76
CA LEU A 185 -2.23 -1.31 26.80
C LEU A 185 -3.16 -0.63 27.80
N GLU A 186 -2.79 0.55 28.30
CA GLU A 186 -3.62 1.30 29.25
C GLU A 186 -4.92 1.81 28.60
N SER A 187 -4.88 2.19 27.32
CA SER A 187 -6.09 2.57 26.58
C SER A 187 -7.04 1.39 26.45
N SER A 188 -6.50 0.22 26.09
CA SER A 188 -7.25 -1.04 26.00
C SER A 188 -7.81 -1.47 27.35
N ASN A 189 -7.01 -1.41 28.42
CA ASN A 189 -7.42 -1.69 29.79
C ASN A 189 -8.52 -0.74 30.26
N PHE A 190 -8.42 0.55 29.92
CA PHE A 190 -9.43 1.55 30.25
C PHE A 190 -10.75 1.25 29.53
N ILE A 191 -10.72 1.00 28.21
CA ILE A 191 -11.92 0.64 27.43
C ILE A 191 -12.54 -0.65 27.97
N ALA A 192 -11.73 -1.69 28.19
CA ALA A 192 -12.20 -2.96 28.73
C ALA A 192 -12.83 -2.78 30.13
N SER A 193 -12.23 -1.96 31.00
CA SER A 193 -12.76 -1.65 32.33
C SER A 193 -14.05 -0.85 32.26
N LEU A 194 -14.16 0.10 31.33
CA LEU A 194 -15.37 0.87 31.10
C LEU A 194 -16.52 -0.04 30.63
N LEU A 195 -16.26 -0.89 29.63
CA LEU A 195 -17.23 -1.85 29.11
C LEU A 195 -17.63 -2.89 30.17
N ARG A 196 -16.65 -3.40 30.93
CA ARG A 196 -16.90 -4.31 32.06
C ARG A 196 -17.80 -3.65 33.10
N ASN A 197 -17.78 -2.33 33.23
CA ASN A 197 -18.64 -1.55 34.12
C ASN A 197 -19.93 -1.02 33.45
N MET A 198 -20.35 -1.56 32.30
CA MET A 198 -21.53 -1.11 31.54
C MET A 198 -21.50 0.38 31.18
N GLY A 199 -20.31 0.97 31.03
CA GLY A 199 -20.14 2.40 30.80
C GLY A 199 -20.52 3.27 32.00
N VAL A 200 -20.80 2.68 33.18
CA VAL A 200 -21.17 3.42 34.39
C VAL A 200 -19.91 4.05 34.98
N PRO A 201 -19.80 5.39 35.00
CA PRO A 201 -18.63 6.06 35.53
C PRO A 201 -18.58 6.04 37.07
N GLY A 202 -17.46 6.47 37.62
CA GLY A 202 -17.37 6.80 39.04
C GLY A 202 -18.51 7.75 39.44
N THR A 203 -19.25 7.38 40.49
CA THR A 203 -20.43 8.13 40.96
C THR A 203 -20.09 8.81 42.28
N ILE A 204 -20.35 10.12 42.36
CA ILE A 204 -20.26 10.91 43.59
C ILE A 204 -21.66 10.98 44.19
N ILE A 205 -21.76 10.53 45.44
CA ILE A 205 -22.99 10.61 46.23
C ILE A 205 -22.77 11.70 47.26
N SER A 206 -23.44 12.85 47.09
CA SER A 206 -23.35 14.01 47.98
C SER A 206 -24.65 14.17 48.77
N PRO A 207 -24.64 13.91 50.08
CA PRO A 207 -25.78 14.22 50.94
C PRO A 207 -26.04 15.73 50.96
N LYS A 208 -27.30 16.15 50.76
CA LYS A 208 -27.70 17.56 50.89
C LYS A 208 -28.11 17.85 52.34
N GLY A 209 -27.58 18.91 52.95
CA GLY A 209 -28.00 19.37 54.28
C GLY A 209 -26.92 19.78 55.29
N GLY A 210 -25.64 19.83 54.91
CA GLY A 210 -24.57 20.36 55.77
C GLY A 210 -24.13 19.46 56.94
N ALA A 211 -24.72 18.27 57.09
CA ALA A 211 -24.23 17.24 58.00
C ALA A 211 -23.12 16.43 57.31
N MET A 212 -21.95 16.34 57.95
CA MET A 212 -20.89 15.42 57.52
C MET A 212 -21.32 13.99 57.85
N PRO A 213 -21.36 13.06 56.87
CA PRO A 213 -21.65 11.66 57.13
C PRO A 213 -20.65 11.08 58.13
N THR A 214 -21.11 10.18 59.01
CA THR A 214 -20.17 9.42 59.83
C THR A 214 -19.39 8.42 58.95
N PRO A 215 -18.17 8.00 59.34
CA PRO A 215 -17.41 6.99 58.59
C PRO A 215 -18.19 5.69 58.35
N GLU A 216 -19.01 5.28 59.33
CA GLU A 216 -19.86 4.10 59.25
C GLU A 216 -20.96 4.25 58.19
N ASP A 217 -21.59 5.43 58.10
CA ASP A 217 -22.60 5.73 57.08
C ASP A 217 -22.01 5.73 55.67
N VAL A 218 -20.76 6.17 55.51
CA VAL A 218 -20.04 6.16 54.22
C VAL A 218 -19.76 4.74 53.78
N GLU A 219 -19.24 3.88 54.67
CA GLU A 219 -18.98 2.47 54.36
C GLU A 219 -20.27 1.69 54.07
N ALA A 220 -21.33 1.92 54.86
CA ALA A 220 -22.63 1.30 54.64
C ALA A 220 -23.24 1.73 53.29
N THR A 221 -23.16 3.01 52.94
CA THR A 221 -23.64 3.52 51.64
C THR A 221 -22.83 2.94 50.48
N LYS A 222 -21.50 2.83 50.63
CA LYS A 222 -20.62 2.21 49.62
C LYS A 222 -20.91 0.72 49.43
N ALA A 223 -21.14 -0.02 50.51
CA ALA A 223 -21.48 -1.44 50.47
C ALA A 223 -22.86 -1.67 49.84
N TRP A 224 -23.86 -0.90 50.26
CA TRP A 224 -25.21 -0.94 49.68
C TRP A 224 -25.18 -0.61 48.19
N PHE A 225 -24.49 0.47 47.80
CA PHE A 225 -24.37 0.86 46.39
C PHE A 225 -23.66 -0.23 45.58
N SER A 226 -22.57 -0.80 46.09
CA SER A 226 -21.85 -1.89 45.41
C SER A 226 -22.70 -3.16 45.26
N GLN A 227 -23.58 -3.48 46.22
CA GLN A 227 -24.48 -4.63 46.16
C GLN A 227 -25.67 -4.40 45.23
N ALA A 228 -26.28 -3.22 45.31
CA ALA A 228 -27.46 -2.85 44.55
C ALA A 228 -27.14 -2.47 43.09
N TYR A 229 -25.91 -2.04 42.80
CA TYR A 229 -25.47 -1.54 41.49
C TYR A 229 -24.22 -2.21 40.92
N GLY A 230 -23.64 -3.19 41.63
CA GLY A 230 -22.51 -3.98 41.13
C GLY A 230 -22.95 -5.22 40.33
N GLY A 231 -22.00 -5.79 39.57
CA GLY A 231 -22.22 -7.01 38.78
C GLY A 231 -23.35 -6.85 37.76
N ASP A 232 -24.31 -7.78 37.81
CA ASP A 232 -25.49 -7.83 36.91
C ASP A 232 -26.56 -6.78 37.25
N ASN A 233 -26.42 -6.08 38.37
CA ASN A 233 -27.37 -5.04 38.79
C ASN A 233 -27.04 -3.64 38.24
N ARG A 234 -26.00 -3.51 37.40
CA ARG A 234 -25.62 -2.25 36.75
C ARG A 234 -26.74 -1.73 35.85
N GLY A 235 -27.02 -0.43 35.90
CA GLY A 235 -28.06 0.23 35.09
C GLY A 235 -29.48 0.16 35.67
N LYS A 236 -29.69 -0.38 36.88
CA LYS A 236 -30.99 -0.34 37.56
C LYS A 236 -31.39 1.08 38.00
N ALA A 237 -32.65 1.28 38.41
CA ALA A 237 -33.14 2.59 38.82
C ALA A 237 -32.72 2.94 40.26
N LEU A 238 -31.86 3.94 40.45
CA LEU A 238 -31.31 4.32 41.76
C LEU A 238 -32.32 5.15 42.53
N VAL A 239 -32.74 4.65 43.70
CA VAL A 239 -33.65 5.35 44.61
C VAL A 239 -32.95 5.53 45.96
N MET A 240 -32.69 6.78 46.31
CA MET A 240 -32.10 7.14 47.60
C MET A 240 -33.21 7.52 48.58
N GLY A 241 -33.13 7.04 49.83
CA GLY A 241 -34.14 7.29 50.86
C GLY A 241 -34.13 8.71 51.45
N GLY A 242 -33.12 9.53 51.14
CA GLY A 242 -32.96 10.90 51.63
C GLY A 242 -32.49 11.87 50.55
N GLN A 243 -32.52 13.18 50.84
CA GLN A 243 -32.09 14.23 49.90
C GLN A 243 -30.60 14.07 49.56
N THR A 244 -30.34 13.44 48.42
CA THR A 244 -28.99 13.10 47.97
C THR A 244 -28.83 13.51 46.53
N GLU A 245 -27.73 14.18 46.23
CA GLU A 245 -27.34 14.46 44.86
C GLU A 245 -26.39 13.38 44.38
N VAL A 246 -26.76 12.72 43.29
CA VAL A 246 -25.94 11.69 42.65
C VAL A 246 -25.42 12.30 41.36
N GLN A 247 -24.13 12.55 41.31
CA GLN A 247 -23.45 13.05 40.12
C GLN A 247 -22.58 11.91 39.56
N SER A 248 -22.84 11.49 38.33
CA SER A 248 -21.94 10.59 37.61
C SER A 248 -20.87 11.42 36.90
N PHE A 249 -19.60 11.15 37.17
CA PHE A 249 -18.49 11.77 36.44
C PHE A 249 -18.12 10.88 35.26
N GLY A 250 -18.95 10.92 34.21
CA GLY A 250 -18.72 10.20 32.97
C GLY A 250 -17.87 11.00 32.01
N PHE A 251 -16.68 10.51 31.69
CA PHE A 251 -16.00 10.93 30.48
C PHE A 251 -16.77 10.32 29.31
N ASN A 252 -17.25 11.15 28.39
CA ASN A 252 -17.79 10.64 27.13
C ASN A 252 -16.61 10.01 26.34
N PRO A 253 -16.65 8.70 26.03
CA PRO A 253 -15.59 8.05 25.26
C PRO A 253 -15.35 8.69 23.89
N GLU A 254 -16.38 9.27 23.27
CA GLU A 254 -16.21 10.02 22.00
C GLU A 254 -15.40 11.31 22.19
N GLN A 255 -15.47 11.93 23.36
CA GLN A 255 -14.68 13.12 23.68
C GLN A 255 -13.23 12.79 24.01
N MET A 256 -12.97 11.56 24.48
CA MET A 256 -11.63 11.07 24.77
C MET A 256 -11.14 10.26 23.57
N ASN A 257 -10.59 10.95 22.57
CA ASN A 257 -10.08 10.29 21.37
C ASN A 257 -8.83 9.44 21.68
N LEU A 258 -9.06 8.20 22.11
CA LEU A 258 -8.02 7.22 22.42
C LEU A 258 -7.40 6.60 21.16
N SER A 259 -8.06 6.71 20.00
CA SER A 259 -7.60 6.12 18.74
C SER A 259 -6.23 6.65 18.30
N TYR A 260 -5.93 7.93 18.56
CA TYR A 260 -4.62 8.50 18.25
C TYR A 260 -3.47 7.82 19.01
N GLY A 261 -3.73 7.31 20.22
CA GLY A 261 -2.74 6.57 21.01
C GLY A 261 -2.41 5.23 20.37
N SER A 262 -3.44 4.45 20.06
CA SER A 262 -3.31 3.14 19.41
C SER A 262 -2.73 3.25 18.01
N ASN A 263 -3.22 4.18 17.17
CA ASN A 263 -2.71 4.39 15.81
C ASN A 263 -1.20 4.72 15.82
N ARG A 264 -0.76 5.56 16.76
CA ARG A 264 0.67 5.91 16.90
C ARG A 264 1.51 4.73 17.39
N ALA A 265 0.95 3.86 18.23
CA ALA A 265 1.63 2.64 18.67
C ALA A 265 1.79 1.65 17.50
N GLU A 266 0.72 1.41 16.73
CA GLU A 266 0.72 0.58 15.52
C GLU A 266 1.83 1.02 14.55
N GLU A 267 1.88 2.32 14.22
CA GLU A 267 2.87 2.88 13.30
C GLU A 267 4.31 2.76 13.83
N ARG A 268 4.56 3.12 15.09
CA ARG A 268 5.92 3.17 15.65
C ARG A 268 6.49 1.78 15.89
N VAL A 269 5.68 0.83 16.36
CA VAL A 269 6.11 -0.56 16.56
C VAL A 269 6.47 -1.19 15.22
N CYS A 270 5.62 -1.03 14.20
CA CYS A 270 5.88 -1.55 12.85
C CYS A 270 7.13 -0.91 12.23
N ALA A 271 7.33 0.40 12.42
CA ALA A 271 8.52 1.11 11.95
C ALA A 271 9.82 0.59 12.59
N CYS A 272 9.81 0.21 13.88
CA CYS A 272 10.97 -0.38 14.55
C CYS A 272 11.34 -1.77 14.00
N ILE A 273 10.38 -2.51 13.45
CA ILE A 273 10.59 -3.85 12.87
C ILE A 273 10.92 -3.75 11.36
N GLY A 274 10.59 -2.63 10.72
CA GLY A 274 10.82 -2.41 9.29
C GLY A 274 9.70 -2.95 8.41
N ILE A 275 8.48 -3.09 8.94
CA ILE A 275 7.30 -3.51 8.17
C ILE A 275 6.23 -2.42 8.15
N PRO A 276 5.45 -2.26 7.06
CA PRO A 276 4.31 -1.34 7.05
C PRO A 276 3.15 -1.85 7.91
N ALA A 277 2.52 -0.97 8.69
CA ALA A 277 1.37 -1.31 9.53
C ALA A 277 0.19 -1.88 8.73
N ALA A 278 -0.01 -1.41 7.49
CA ALA A 278 -1.05 -1.89 6.59
C ALA A 278 -0.95 -3.39 6.29
N VAL A 279 0.28 -3.90 6.14
CA VAL A 279 0.55 -5.32 5.80
C VAL A 279 0.24 -6.25 6.97
N VAL A 280 0.32 -5.73 8.20
CA VAL A 280 -0.09 -6.42 9.43
C VAL A 280 -1.62 -6.47 9.55
N GLY A 281 -2.34 -5.58 8.87
CA GLY A 281 -3.79 -5.41 8.97
C GLY A 281 -4.23 -4.38 10.00
N PHE A 282 -3.32 -3.49 10.42
CA PHE A 282 -3.64 -2.42 11.37
C PHE A 282 -4.45 -1.30 10.73
N GLY A 283 -5.46 -0.82 11.46
CA GLY A 283 -6.43 0.15 10.96
C GLY A 283 -5.78 1.46 10.51
N ALA A 284 -4.83 1.98 11.28
CA ALA A 284 -4.09 3.20 10.93
C ALA A 284 -3.29 3.03 9.63
N GLY A 285 -2.72 1.85 9.41
CA GLY A 285 -2.00 1.53 8.17
C GLY A 285 -2.93 1.40 6.96
N LEU A 286 -4.10 0.80 7.14
CA LEU A 286 -5.08 0.63 6.06
C LEU A 286 -5.65 1.97 5.56
N GLU A 287 -5.78 2.98 6.43
CA GLU A 287 -6.16 4.33 6.00
C GLU A 287 -5.16 4.94 4.99
N GLN A 288 -3.86 4.63 5.11
CA GLN A 288 -2.84 5.11 4.18
C GLN A 288 -2.90 4.41 2.81
N THR A 289 -3.41 3.17 2.74
CA THR A 289 -3.61 2.46 1.46
C THR A 289 -4.67 3.11 0.58
N LYS A 290 -5.60 3.88 1.17
CA LYS A 290 -6.61 4.67 0.44
C LYS A 290 -6.00 5.85 -0.33
N VAL A 291 -4.73 6.18 -0.08
CA VAL A 291 -4.01 7.33 -0.66
C VAL A 291 -3.05 6.90 -1.80
N GLY A 292 -3.26 5.71 -2.36
CA GLY A 292 -2.62 5.29 -3.63
C GLY A 292 -1.44 4.34 -3.51
N ALA A 293 -1.10 3.84 -2.31
CA ALA A 293 -0.14 2.74 -2.16
C ALA A 293 -0.86 1.39 -2.27
N THR A 294 -0.49 0.59 -3.28
CA THR A 294 -1.11 -0.74 -3.45
C THR A 294 -0.64 -1.70 -2.34
N MET A 295 -1.51 -2.62 -1.91
CA MET A 295 -1.17 -3.63 -0.89
C MET A 295 0.03 -4.49 -1.32
N GLU A 296 0.16 -4.72 -2.62
CA GLU A 296 1.26 -5.46 -3.20
C GLU A 296 2.61 -4.75 -3.04
N GLU A 297 2.70 -3.45 -3.35
CA GLU A 297 3.90 -2.66 -3.14
C GLU A 297 4.30 -2.60 -1.66
N LEU A 298 3.31 -2.54 -0.75
CA LEU A 298 3.56 -2.56 0.68
C LEU A 298 4.07 -3.91 1.16
N ARG A 299 3.55 -5.03 0.63
CA ARG A 299 4.08 -6.37 0.93
C ARG A 299 5.51 -6.52 0.43
N LYS A 300 5.82 -6.03 -0.77
CA LYS A 300 7.20 -5.95 -1.31
C LYS A 300 8.11 -5.15 -0.38
N LEU A 301 7.67 -3.96 0.04
CA LEU A 301 8.42 -3.11 0.94
C LEU A 301 8.70 -3.79 2.29
N ALA A 302 7.73 -4.54 2.84
CA ALA A 302 7.89 -5.31 4.07
C ALA A 302 8.99 -6.38 3.95
N TRP A 303 9.09 -7.03 2.79
CA TRP A 303 10.15 -8.00 2.52
C TRP A 303 11.53 -7.34 2.42
N HIS A 304 11.65 -6.26 1.65
CA HIS A 304 12.93 -5.56 1.47
C HIS A 304 13.44 -4.88 2.73
N ASN A 305 12.57 -4.25 3.52
CA ASN A 305 12.98 -3.49 4.70
C ASN A 305 13.01 -4.33 5.99
N GLY A 306 12.17 -5.35 6.10
CA GLY A 306 12.01 -6.15 7.31
C GLY A 306 12.58 -7.56 7.17
N VAL A 307 11.96 -8.38 6.33
CA VAL A 307 12.21 -9.85 6.29
C VAL A 307 13.62 -10.19 5.82
N LEU A 308 14.06 -9.67 4.67
CA LEU A 308 15.38 -9.99 4.11
C LEU A 308 16.55 -9.50 4.97
N PRO A 309 16.54 -8.26 5.50
CA PRO A 309 17.60 -7.79 6.39
C PRO A 309 17.69 -8.61 7.68
N LEU A 310 16.54 -8.99 8.26
CA LEU A 310 16.51 -9.88 9.43
C LEU A 310 17.08 -11.25 9.07
N GLY A 311 16.63 -11.84 7.96
CA GLY A 311 17.11 -13.15 7.49
C GLY A 311 18.63 -13.17 7.32
N ARG A 312 19.21 -12.11 6.75
CA ARG A 312 20.67 -11.94 6.60
C ARG A 312 21.39 -11.94 7.94
N GLN A 313 20.85 -11.27 8.97
CA GLN A 313 21.45 -11.27 10.31
C GLN A 313 21.44 -12.66 10.96
N LEU A 314 20.34 -13.40 10.78
CA LEU A 314 20.24 -14.77 11.31
C LEU A 314 21.23 -15.70 10.60
N VAL A 315 21.34 -15.60 9.28
CA VAL A 315 22.31 -16.37 8.49
C VAL A 315 23.75 -16.04 8.87
N ASP A 316 24.09 -14.76 9.05
CA ASP A 316 25.44 -14.35 9.47
C ASP A 316 25.84 -15.02 10.80
N GLU A 317 24.94 -15.03 11.78
CA GLU A 317 25.20 -15.67 13.06
C GLU A 317 25.27 -17.21 12.94
N LEU A 318 24.43 -17.84 12.12
CA LEU A 318 24.52 -19.29 11.87
C LEU A 318 25.85 -19.67 11.19
N GLN A 319 26.30 -18.89 10.21
CA GLN A 319 27.59 -19.09 9.56
C GLN A 319 28.76 -18.93 10.54
N ARG A 320 28.64 -17.98 11.47
CA ARG A 320 29.68 -17.70 12.46
C ARG A 320 29.73 -18.74 13.58
N SER A 321 28.59 -19.18 14.07
CA SER A 321 28.49 -19.94 15.32
C SER A 321 28.15 -21.41 15.14
N LEU A 322 27.39 -21.80 14.11
CA LEU A 322 26.90 -23.17 13.91
C LEU A 322 27.62 -23.90 12.77
N LEU A 323 27.81 -23.24 11.62
CA LEU A 323 28.48 -23.84 10.45
C LEU A 323 29.88 -24.42 10.75
N PRO A 324 30.74 -23.79 11.58
CA PRO A 324 32.07 -24.34 11.87
C PRO A 324 32.04 -25.72 12.54
N ASP A 325 30.97 -26.07 13.26
CA ASP A 325 30.82 -27.37 13.90
C ASP A 325 30.64 -28.52 12.89
N PHE A 326 30.26 -28.20 11.65
CA PHE A 326 30.11 -29.15 10.53
C PHE A 326 31.32 -29.14 9.60
N GLN A 327 32.01 -28.00 9.49
CA GLN A 327 33.20 -27.84 8.63
C GLN A 327 34.50 -28.40 9.23
N ARG A 328 34.60 -28.54 10.57
CA ARG A 328 35.76 -29.19 11.21
C ARG A 328 36.00 -30.62 10.70
N ALA A 329 35.01 -31.25 10.06
CA ALA A 329 35.12 -32.56 9.41
C ALA A 329 35.42 -32.52 7.89
N GLN A 330 35.26 -31.36 7.21
CA GLN A 330 35.34 -31.22 5.75
C GLN A 330 36.19 -30.01 5.34
N SER A 331 37.45 -29.93 5.78
CA SER A 331 38.38 -28.93 5.24
C SER A 331 39.03 -29.46 3.95
N GLN A 332 38.35 -29.27 2.81
CA GLN A 332 38.98 -29.37 1.50
C GLN A 332 39.45 -27.99 1.03
N ARG A 333 40.69 -27.92 0.53
CA ARG A 333 41.38 -26.70 0.10
C ARG A 333 40.57 -25.92 -0.96
N GLY A 334 40.21 -24.68 -0.65
CA GLY A 334 39.83 -23.66 -1.64
C GLY A 334 38.35 -23.54 -1.99
N ARG A 335 37.46 -24.18 -1.24
CA ARG A 335 36.00 -24.12 -1.42
C ARG A 335 35.35 -23.45 -0.21
N ARG A 336 34.48 -22.46 -0.42
CA ARG A 336 33.79 -21.74 0.67
C ARG A 336 32.30 -22.08 0.63
N ILE A 337 31.79 -22.57 1.74
CA ILE A 337 30.35 -22.76 1.93
C ILE A 337 29.74 -21.46 2.43
N GLU A 338 28.61 -21.08 1.86
CA GLU A 338 27.81 -19.92 2.26
C GLU A 338 26.37 -20.37 2.54
N LEU A 339 25.79 -19.92 3.65
CA LEU A 339 24.36 -20.02 3.90
C LEU A 339 23.66 -18.77 3.39
N TYR A 340 22.44 -18.92 2.91
CA TYR A 340 21.58 -17.82 2.50
C TYR A 340 20.11 -18.21 2.60
N TRP A 341 19.21 -17.24 2.47
CA TRP A 341 17.78 -17.49 2.31
C TRP A 341 17.48 -17.52 0.82
N ASN A 342 16.99 -18.66 0.33
CA ASN A 342 16.45 -18.76 -1.01
C ASN A 342 15.06 -18.09 -1.05
N THR A 343 14.89 -17.15 -1.97
CA THR A 343 13.69 -16.35 -2.18
C THR A 343 12.90 -16.72 -3.43
N ASP A 344 13.31 -17.74 -4.19
CA ASP A 344 12.72 -18.10 -5.49
C ASP A 344 11.19 -18.36 -5.38
N ASP A 345 10.74 -18.97 -4.28
CA ASP A 345 9.32 -19.29 -4.04
C ASP A 345 8.52 -18.14 -3.38
N VAL A 346 9.16 -17.00 -3.11
CA VAL A 346 8.51 -15.87 -2.45
C VAL A 346 7.70 -15.06 -3.46
N LEU A 347 6.39 -15.29 -3.49
CA LEU A 347 5.44 -14.60 -4.38
C LEU A 347 5.60 -13.07 -4.37
N ALA A 348 5.89 -12.48 -3.22
CA ALA A 348 6.06 -11.03 -3.11
C ALA A 348 7.27 -10.50 -3.90
N LEU A 349 8.29 -11.32 -4.15
CA LEU A 349 9.54 -10.95 -4.83
C LEU A 349 9.56 -11.36 -6.32
N GLN A 350 8.77 -12.36 -6.71
CA GLN A 350 8.74 -12.89 -8.09
C GLN A 350 8.39 -11.85 -9.17
N GLU A 351 7.45 -10.93 -8.92
CA GLU A 351 7.10 -9.91 -9.93
C GLU A 351 8.27 -8.96 -10.25
N ASP A 352 9.22 -8.77 -9.33
CA ASP A 352 10.40 -7.95 -9.58
C ASP A 352 11.46 -8.73 -10.36
N GLU A 353 11.54 -10.05 -10.17
CA GLU A 353 12.37 -10.94 -10.99
C GLU A 353 11.90 -10.98 -12.44
N ASP A 354 10.59 -10.94 -12.68
CA ASP A 354 10.02 -10.80 -14.02
C ASP A 354 10.38 -9.44 -14.65
N LYS A 355 10.34 -8.35 -13.88
CA LYS A 355 10.76 -7.02 -14.34
C LYS A 355 12.25 -6.93 -14.61
N GLN A 356 13.09 -7.55 -13.77
CA GLN A 356 14.53 -7.66 -13.95
C GLN A 356 14.84 -8.51 -15.18
N SER A 357 14.18 -9.66 -15.33
CA SER A 357 14.28 -10.54 -16.50
C SER A 357 13.85 -9.84 -17.78
N ALA A 358 12.78 -9.05 -17.73
CA ALA A 358 12.31 -8.25 -18.86
C ALA A 358 13.30 -7.12 -19.21
N ARG A 359 13.90 -6.45 -18.22
CA ARG A 359 14.95 -5.45 -18.44
C ARG A 359 16.18 -6.09 -19.10
N LYS A 360 16.64 -7.21 -18.57
CA LYS A 360 17.79 -7.96 -19.11
C LYS A 360 17.50 -8.52 -20.49
N LEU A 361 16.25 -8.90 -20.77
CA LEU A 361 15.83 -9.29 -22.11
C LEU A 361 15.93 -8.12 -23.10
N LYS A 362 15.54 -6.91 -22.68
CA LYS A 362 15.72 -5.69 -23.49
C LYS A 362 17.19 -5.37 -23.73
N GLU A 363 18.05 -5.51 -22.71
CA GLU A 363 19.51 -5.34 -22.85
C GLU A 363 20.12 -6.37 -23.83
N LEU A 364 19.68 -7.63 -23.76
CA LEU A 364 20.09 -8.69 -24.68
C LEU A 364 19.61 -8.39 -26.11
N GLN A 365 18.35 -7.98 -26.29
CA GLN A 365 17.78 -7.59 -27.59
C GLN A 365 18.44 -6.36 -28.18
N ALA A 366 18.89 -5.42 -27.35
CA ALA A 366 19.68 -4.27 -27.76
C ALA A 366 21.14 -4.63 -28.11
N GLY A 367 21.57 -5.86 -27.82
CA GLY A 367 22.93 -6.32 -28.02
C GLY A 367 23.97 -5.73 -27.05
N ALA A 368 23.51 -5.26 -25.89
CA ALA A 368 24.36 -4.68 -24.83
C ALA A 368 25.05 -5.76 -23.98
N ILE A 369 24.43 -6.92 -23.82
CA ILE A 369 24.94 -8.07 -23.06
C ILE A 369 24.93 -9.33 -23.93
N THR A 370 25.77 -10.30 -23.57
CA THR A 370 25.81 -11.64 -24.18
C THR A 370 24.69 -12.52 -23.64
N LEU A 371 24.36 -13.60 -24.36
CA LEU A 371 23.39 -14.58 -23.88
C LEU A 371 23.84 -15.25 -22.57
N ARG A 372 25.16 -15.40 -22.35
CA ARG A 372 25.76 -15.91 -21.12
C ARG A 372 25.52 -14.98 -19.93
N GLU A 373 25.75 -13.68 -20.12
CA GLU A 373 25.48 -12.65 -19.10
C GLU A 373 23.99 -12.61 -18.76
N TYR A 374 23.11 -12.63 -19.78
CA TYR A 374 21.66 -12.71 -19.58
C TYR A 374 21.24 -13.93 -18.73
N ARG A 375 21.76 -15.13 -19.04
CA ARG A 375 21.41 -16.35 -18.32
C ARG A 375 21.94 -16.34 -16.89
N THR A 376 23.22 -15.99 -16.70
CA THR A 376 23.84 -15.89 -15.37
C THR A 376 23.11 -14.89 -14.46
N GLU A 377 22.79 -13.70 -14.99
CA GLU A 377 22.16 -12.62 -14.20
C GLU A 377 20.66 -12.84 -13.96
N THR A 378 20.02 -13.76 -14.68
CA THR A 378 18.64 -14.21 -14.45
C THR A 378 18.56 -15.55 -13.72
N GLY A 379 19.66 -16.01 -13.11
CA GLY A 379 19.70 -17.24 -12.31
C GLY A 379 19.62 -18.55 -13.12
N ARG A 380 19.85 -18.50 -14.44
CA ARG A 380 19.80 -19.66 -15.33
C ARG A 380 21.20 -20.23 -15.59
N GLU A 381 21.29 -21.55 -15.69
CA GLU A 381 22.55 -22.22 -16.06
C GLU A 381 23.08 -21.70 -17.39
N ALA A 382 24.36 -21.34 -17.43
CA ALA A 382 25.06 -20.87 -18.62
C ALA A 382 26.38 -21.63 -18.80
N ASP A 383 26.71 -21.94 -20.05
CA ASP A 383 27.97 -22.58 -20.45
C ASP A 383 28.71 -21.71 -21.48
N ASP A 384 29.89 -22.16 -21.91
CA ASP A 384 30.74 -21.43 -22.88
C ASP A 384 30.09 -21.28 -24.27
N ARG A 385 29.04 -22.05 -24.58
CA ARG A 385 28.32 -21.94 -25.86
C ARG A 385 27.37 -20.75 -25.87
N HIS A 386 27.07 -20.16 -24.72
CA HIS A 386 26.20 -18.99 -24.60
C HIS A 386 26.96 -17.65 -24.72
N ASP A 387 28.27 -17.69 -24.96
CA ASP A 387 29.11 -16.49 -25.04
C ASP A 387 29.07 -15.84 -26.44
N PHE A 388 27.94 -15.23 -26.77
CA PHE A 388 27.76 -14.47 -28.02
C PHE A 388 26.71 -13.36 -27.88
N TYR A 389 26.82 -12.34 -28.73
CA TYR A 389 25.88 -11.22 -28.81
C TYR A 389 24.73 -11.52 -29.77
N ILE A 390 23.52 -11.09 -29.39
CA ILE A 390 22.35 -11.06 -30.27
C ILE A 390 22.14 -9.60 -30.68
N ARG A 391 22.15 -9.31 -32.00
CA ARG A 391 21.94 -7.94 -32.50
C ARG A 391 20.88 -7.92 -33.60
N PRO A 392 19.89 -7.02 -33.53
CA PRO A 392 18.87 -6.92 -34.55
C PRO A 392 19.45 -6.29 -35.82
N ILE A 393 19.07 -6.84 -36.98
CA ILE A 393 19.65 -6.56 -38.31
C ILE A 393 19.29 -5.15 -38.84
N ASN A 394 18.37 -4.44 -38.19
CA ASN A 394 17.76 -3.20 -38.66
C ASN A 394 18.47 -1.89 -38.22
N TYR A 395 19.66 -1.95 -37.60
CA TYR A 395 20.44 -0.76 -37.26
C TYR A 395 21.63 -0.58 -38.20
N VAL A 396 21.70 0.58 -38.87
CA VAL A 396 22.88 1.03 -39.61
C VAL A 396 23.68 1.96 -38.71
N ALA A 397 24.87 1.52 -38.29
CA ALA A 397 25.81 2.40 -37.60
C ALA A 397 26.42 3.40 -38.60
N VAL A 398 26.17 4.69 -38.39
CA VAL A 398 26.84 5.76 -39.12
C VAL A 398 28.01 6.26 -38.27
N PRO A 399 29.27 6.17 -38.73
CA PRO A 399 30.44 6.69 -38.03
C PRO A 399 30.38 8.22 -37.88
N ALA A 400 30.85 8.74 -36.75
CA ALA A 400 30.82 10.16 -36.38
C ALA A 400 31.61 11.09 -37.33
N ASP A 401 32.41 10.50 -38.22
CA ASP A 401 33.37 11.13 -39.12
C ASP A 401 32.83 11.37 -40.55
N LYS A 402 31.53 11.19 -40.78
CA LYS A 402 30.86 11.69 -42.01
C LYS A 402 29.87 12.81 -41.68
N PRO A 403 29.94 13.97 -42.36
CA PRO A 403 29.06 15.09 -42.07
C PRO A 403 27.63 14.74 -42.49
N GLY A 404 26.75 14.63 -41.50
CA GLY A 404 25.31 14.69 -41.72
C GLY A 404 24.96 16.03 -42.38
N LEU A 405 24.15 15.96 -43.43
CA LEU A 405 23.68 17.10 -44.19
C LEU A 405 22.97 18.12 -43.29
N GLY A 406 23.59 19.31 -43.17
CA GLY A 406 22.93 20.60 -43.00
C GLY A 406 22.11 20.83 -41.72
N HIS A 407 22.73 21.42 -40.71
CA HIS A 407 22.05 22.22 -39.69
C HIS A 407 22.43 23.69 -39.90
N ASN A 408 21.46 24.61 -39.90
CA ASN A 408 21.62 26.03 -39.63
C ASN A 408 20.41 26.40 -38.75
N GLY A 409 20.50 26.99 -37.56
CA GLY A 409 21.60 27.44 -36.73
C GLY A 409 20.95 28.10 -35.49
N GLY A 410 21.52 27.89 -34.31
CA GLY A 410 21.09 28.54 -33.06
C GLY A 410 22.24 28.52 -32.05
N PRO A 411 22.41 29.55 -31.19
CA PRO A 411 23.68 29.86 -30.56
C PRO A 411 24.02 28.93 -29.39
N ALA A 412 25.33 28.87 -29.10
CA ALA A 412 25.98 28.08 -28.07
C ALA A 412 25.30 28.12 -26.69
N LEU A 413 25.19 26.93 -26.09
CA LEU A 413 24.74 26.73 -24.71
C LEU A 413 25.82 27.16 -23.72
N ASP A 414 25.38 27.92 -22.73
CA ASP A 414 26.14 28.36 -21.55
C ASP A 414 26.34 27.17 -20.59
N ASP A 415 27.54 27.04 -20.03
CA ASP A 415 28.07 25.87 -19.31
C ASP A 415 27.57 25.75 -17.84
N ASN A 416 26.33 26.14 -17.55
CA ASN A 416 25.74 25.99 -16.22
C ASN A 416 24.25 25.61 -16.28
N ALA A 417 23.97 24.32 -16.44
CA ALA A 417 22.70 23.73 -16.05
C ALA A 417 22.93 22.34 -15.42
N GLU A 418 22.31 22.14 -14.26
CA GLU A 418 22.43 20.97 -13.41
C GLU A 418 22.10 19.68 -14.15
N ARG A 419 22.87 18.62 -13.84
CA ARG A 419 22.61 17.26 -14.27
C ARG A 419 21.28 16.79 -13.67
N SER A 420 20.26 16.62 -14.50
CA SER A 420 19.02 15.94 -14.11
C SER A 420 19.20 14.41 -14.16
N ASP A 421 18.75 13.78 -13.09
CA ASP A 421 18.85 12.36 -12.76
C ASP A 421 17.82 11.52 -13.57
N PRO A 422 18.20 10.41 -14.22
CA PRO A 422 17.27 9.54 -14.95
C PRO A 422 16.52 8.62 -13.97
N GLY A 423 15.55 9.18 -13.26
CA GLY A 423 14.82 8.44 -12.22
C GLY A 423 13.51 9.06 -11.73
N GLN A 424 12.97 10.09 -12.38
CA GLN A 424 11.65 10.60 -12.03
C GLN A 424 10.55 9.79 -12.74
N LYS A 425 9.82 8.97 -11.97
CA LYS A 425 8.43 8.62 -12.29
C LYS A 425 7.70 9.93 -12.54
N ALA A 426 6.94 10.00 -13.64
CA ALA A 426 6.06 11.13 -13.92
C ALA A 426 5.08 11.29 -12.74
N LEU A 427 5.38 12.23 -11.85
CA LEU A 427 4.34 12.86 -11.04
C LEU A 427 3.42 13.62 -12.01
N PRO A 428 2.10 13.65 -11.77
CA PRO A 428 1.17 14.30 -12.68
C PRO A 428 1.62 15.75 -12.86
N PRO A 429 1.61 16.30 -14.09
CA PRO A 429 1.96 17.70 -14.26
C PRO A 429 1.04 18.49 -13.34
N ALA A 430 1.63 19.33 -12.48
CA ALA A 430 0.87 20.33 -11.75
C ALA A 430 -0.08 20.98 -12.77
N GLN A 431 -1.38 20.79 -12.61
CA GLN A 431 -2.37 21.32 -13.54
C GLN A 431 -2.26 22.84 -13.49
N VAL A 432 -1.47 23.41 -14.40
CA VAL A 432 -1.50 24.85 -14.64
C VAL A 432 -2.88 25.10 -15.22
N LYS A 433 -3.81 25.54 -14.36
CA LYS A 433 -5.18 25.89 -14.75
C LYS A 433 -5.12 27.15 -15.61
N HIS A 434 -5.01 26.93 -16.90
CA HIS A 434 -5.20 27.96 -17.91
C HIS A 434 -6.69 28.19 -18.19
N SER A 435 -7.03 29.38 -18.70
CA SER A 435 -8.40 29.64 -19.15
C SER A 435 -8.74 28.72 -20.33
N GLU A 436 -10.01 28.41 -20.53
CA GLU A 436 -10.45 27.51 -21.61
C GLU A 436 -10.19 28.06 -23.02
N THR A 437 -9.90 29.36 -23.12
CA THR A 437 -9.53 30.11 -24.34
C THR A 437 -8.04 30.40 -24.42
N TRP A 438 -7.25 29.86 -23.50
CA TRP A 438 -5.82 30.10 -23.43
C TRP A 438 -5.10 29.69 -24.71
N LEU A 439 -4.10 30.50 -25.05
CA LEU A 439 -3.14 30.28 -26.12
C LEU A 439 -1.76 30.67 -25.57
N PRO A 440 -0.72 29.85 -25.77
CA PRO A 440 0.62 30.13 -25.26
C PRO A 440 1.24 31.37 -25.93
N GLU A 441 2.03 32.12 -25.16
CA GLU A 441 2.83 33.24 -25.69
C GLU A 441 3.88 32.67 -26.66
N GLY A 442 3.74 33.00 -27.96
CA GLY A 442 4.59 32.46 -29.02
C GLY A 442 3.94 31.38 -29.90
N ALA A 443 2.63 31.13 -29.75
CA ALA A 443 1.89 30.32 -30.71
C ALA A 443 2.09 30.84 -32.15
N GLY A 444 2.44 29.94 -33.06
CA GLY A 444 2.60 30.27 -34.48
C GLY A 444 1.25 30.44 -35.18
N THR A 445 1.26 30.89 -36.43
CA THR A 445 0.06 30.97 -37.28
C THR A 445 0.27 30.11 -38.51
N ALA A 446 -0.63 29.16 -38.74
CA ALA A 446 -0.61 28.33 -39.94
C ALA A 446 -1.06 29.13 -41.17
N SER A 447 -0.43 28.87 -42.31
CA SER A 447 -0.87 29.36 -43.63
C SER A 447 -2.20 28.75 -44.04
N GLU A 448 -2.89 29.38 -44.99
CA GLU A 448 -4.17 28.86 -45.53
C GLU A 448 -4.02 27.43 -46.08
N ASP A 449 -2.89 27.12 -46.73
CA ASP A 449 -2.61 25.79 -47.26
C ASP A 449 -2.38 24.74 -46.16
N GLU A 450 -1.71 25.11 -45.06
CA GLU A 450 -1.53 24.24 -43.89
C GLU A 450 -2.86 23.96 -43.19
N ILE A 451 -3.69 25.00 -43.02
CA ILE A 451 -5.03 24.88 -42.45
C ILE A 451 -5.88 23.95 -43.31
N ALA A 452 -5.89 24.15 -44.63
CA ALA A 452 -6.67 23.34 -45.56
C ALA A 452 -6.25 21.85 -45.58
N ARG A 453 -4.96 21.55 -45.35
CA ARG A 453 -4.47 20.17 -45.23
C ARG A 453 -4.98 19.49 -43.96
N GLY A 454 -4.79 20.12 -42.80
CA GLY A 454 -5.26 19.55 -41.54
C GLY A 454 -6.79 19.51 -41.43
N GLU A 455 -7.50 20.40 -42.14
CA GLU A 455 -8.97 20.44 -42.16
C GLU A 455 -9.58 19.14 -42.70
N ARG A 456 -8.93 18.49 -43.67
CA ARG A 456 -9.39 17.19 -44.21
C ARG A 456 -9.31 16.09 -43.15
N PHE A 457 -8.22 16.08 -42.39
CA PHE A 457 -7.99 15.13 -41.31
C PHE A 457 -9.01 15.35 -40.17
N VAL A 458 -9.19 16.60 -39.73
CA VAL A 458 -10.15 16.93 -38.67
C VAL A 458 -11.58 16.60 -39.09
N THR A 459 -11.99 16.96 -40.30
CA THR A 459 -13.33 16.66 -40.82
C THR A 459 -13.62 15.16 -40.85
N ARG A 460 -12.62 14.33 -41.14
CA ARG A 460 -12.75 12.87 -41.11
C ARG A 460 -12.94 12.35 -39.68
N ASN A 461 -12.11 12.80 -38.74
CA ASN A 461 -12.27 12.41 -37.34
C ASN A 461 -13.63 12.85 -36.78
N GLU A 462 -14.12 14.01 -37.21
CA GLU A 462 -15.47 14.48 -36.86
C GLU A 462 -16.58 13.63 -37.50
N ALA A 463 -16.40 13.12 -38.72
CA ALA A 463 -17.37 12.23 -39.35
C ALA A 463 -17.55 10.93 -38.54
N ALA A 464 -16.46 10.36 -38.02
CA ALA A 464 -16.49 9.17 -37.17
C ALA A 464 -17.05 9.45 -35.75
N PHE A 465 -16.91 10.68 -35.26
CA PHE A 465 -17.27 11.08 -33.89
C PHE A 465 -18.70 10.68 -33.51
N SER A 466 -19.68 10.99 -34.37
CA SER A 466 -21.09 10.76 -34.04
C SER A 466 -21.43 9.28 -33.86
N GLY A 467 -20.85 8.40 -34.68
CA GLY A 467 -21.01 6.95 -34.56
C GLY A 467 -20.33 6.40 -33.31
N LEU A 468 -19.09 6.80 -33.05
CA LEU A 468 -18.31 6.36 -31.88
C LEU A 468 -18.93 6.81 -30.57
N SER A 469 -19.42 8.07 -30.52
CA SER A 469 -20.12 8.58 -29.34
C SER A 469 -21.46 7.87 -29.12
N ALA A 470 -22.20 7.56 -30.18
CA ALA A 470 -23.47 6.84 -30.06
C ALA A 470 -23.28 5.38 -29.63
N ALA A 471 -22.24 4.70 -30.15
CA ALA A 471 -21.88 3.35 -29.73
C ALA A 471 -21.52 3.31 -28.24
N PHE A 472 -20.71 4.26 -27.77
CA PHE A 472 -20.33 4.33 -26.36
C PHE A 472 -21.51 4.70 -25.44
N GLU A 473 -22.41 5.57 -25.88
CA GLU A 473 -23.68 5.84 -25.18
C GLU A 473 -24.51 4.54 -25.03
N GLN A 474 -24.60 3.74 -26.09
CA GLN A 474 -25.31 2.45 -26.06
C GLN A 474 -24.65 1.43 -25.12
N ASP A 475 -23.33 1.50 -24.94
CA ASP A 475 -22.58 0.65 -24.02
C ASP A 475 -22.72 1.07 -22.55
N LEU A 476 -22.76 2.38 -22.28
CA LEU A 476 -22.83 2.93 -20.92
C LEU A 476 -24.24 2.91 -20.34
N LYS A 477 -25.27 3.12 -21.16
CA LYS A 477 -26.65 3.23 -20.66
C LYS A 477 -27.11 1.97 -19.90
N PRO A 478 -26.98 0.73 -20.44
CA PRO A 478 -27.40 -0.48 -19.72
C PRO A 478 -26.59 -0.73 -18.45
N LEU A 479 -25.34 -0.28 -18.41
CA LEU A 479 -24.47 -0.36 -17.25
C LEU A 479 -25.06 0.46 -16.09
N PHE A 480 -25.43 1.72 -16.36
CA PHE A 480 -26.01 2.61 -15.36
C PHE A 480 -27.40 2.16 -14.90
N GLU A 481 -28.26 1.72 -15.83
CA GLU A 481 -29.57 1.14 -15.50
C GLU A 481 -29.39 -0.10 -14.61
N GLY A 482 -28.45 -0.98 -14.94
CA GLY A 482 -28.15 -2.18 -14.16
C GLY A 482 -27.64 -1.89 -12.74
N TRP A 483 -26.90 -0.79 -12.53
CA TRP A 483 -26.50 -0.35 -11.18
C TRP A 483 -27.68 0.18 -10.38
N GLY A 484 -28.61 0.87 -11.03
CA GLY A 484 -29.87 1.30 -10.43
C GLY A 484 -30.71 0.10 -9.96
N ASP A 485 -30.88 -0.90 -10.83
CA ASP A 485 -31.61 -2.14 -10.52
C ASP A 485 -30.97 -2.90 -9.35
N GLU A 486 -29.65 -3.01 -9.35
CA GLU A 486 -28.89 -3.66 -8.29
C GLU A 486 -29.11 -2.95 -6.94
N ALA A 487 -28.99 -1.62 -6.94
CA ALA A 487 -29.17 -0.82 -5.75
C ALA A 487 -30.60 -0.86 -5.22
N ALA A 488 -31.62 -0.86 -6.10
CA ALA A 488 -33.00 -1.04 -5.69
C ALA A 488 -33.22 -2.39 -5.01
N ARG A 489 -32.67 -3.47 -5.58
CA ARG A 489 -32.78 -4.82 -5.02
C ARG A 489 -32.13 -4.92 -3.65
N VAL A 490 -30.91 -4.38 -3.50
CA VAL A 490 -30.21 -4.35 -2.20
C VAL A 490 -30.94 -3.48 -1.19
N ALA A 491 -31.35 -2.27 -1.59
CA ALA A 491 -32.10 -1.36 -0.74
C ALA A 491 -33.42 -1.98 -0.26
N GLN A 492 -34.13 -2.70 -1.13
CA GLN A 492 -35.36 -3.38 -0.76
C GLN A 492 -35.14 -4.41 0.35
N VAL A 493 -34.08 -5.23 0.27
CA VAL A 493 -33.73 -6.20 1.32
C VAL A 493 -33.46 -5.51 2.66
N VAL A 494 -32.70 -4.41 2.66
CA VAL A 494 -32.37 -3.65 3.87
C VAL A 494 -33.61 -2.97 4.45
N LEU A 495 -34.42 -2.35 3.59
CA LEU A 495 -35.62 -1.62 3.99
C LEU A 495 -36.73 -2.54 4.49
N ASP A 496 -36.95 -3.71 3.87
CA ASP A 496 -37.96 -4.69 4.30
C ASP A 496 -37.63 -5.27 5.70
N ALA A 497 -36.34 -5.45 6.00
CA ALA A 497 -35.89 -5.89 7.32
C ALA A 497 -36.20 -4.86 8.43
N LEU A 498 -36.31 -3.58 8.08
CA LEU A 498 -36.45 -2.44 9.01
C LEU A 498 -37.84 -1.80 9.00
N LEU A 499 -38.64 -2.03 7.94
CA LEU A 499 -39.97 -1.48 7.72
C LEU A 499 -40.93 -2.58 7.24
N PRO A 500 -41.26 -3.60 8.08
CA PRO A 500 -42.21 -4.63 7.68
C PRO A 500 -43.57 -4.01 7.35
N GLU A 501 -44.16 -4.38 6.21
CA GLU A 501 -45.38 -3.76 5.65
C GLU A 501 -46.57 -3.74 6.64
N ASP A 502 -46.62 -4.68 7.59
CA ASP A 502 -47.68 -4.83 8.60
C ASP A 502 -47.34 -4.26 10.00
N GLY A 503 -46.24 -3.52 10.15
CA GLY A 503 -45.77 -2.99 11.44
C GLY A 503 -46.48 -1.69 11.90
N PRO A 504 -46.65 -1.46 13.22
CA PRO A 504 -47.24 -0.22 13.74
C PRO A 504 -46.39 1.00 13.36
N LYS A 505 -47.03 2.14 13.02
CA LYS A 505 -46.34 3.41 12.65
C LYS A 505 -45.29 3.88 13.68
N ALA A 506 -45.40 3.45 14.94
CA ALA A 506 -44.46 3.75 16.03
C ALA A 506 -43.18 2.90 16.01
N ALA A 507 -43.11 1.83 15.20
CA ALA A 507 -41.91 1.00 15.01
C ALA A 507 -41.00 1.47 13.86
N ARG A 508 -41.39 2.53 13.13
CA ARG A 508 -40.55 3.10 12.08
C ARG A 508 -39.38 3.84 12.71
N PRO A 509 -38.13 3.62 12.26
CA PRO A 509 -36.98 4.35 12.78
C PRO A 509 -37.20 5.87 12.63
N PRO A 510 -36.63 6.70 13.51
CA PRO A 510 -36.73 8.14 13.40
C PRO A 510 -36.17 8.62 12.05
N GLN A 511 -36.78 9.65 11.47
CA GLN A 511 -36.32 10.29 10.22
C GLN A 511 -35.21 11.30 10.53
N THR A 512 -34.18 10.85 11.25
CA THR A 512 -33.01 11.67 11.57
C THR A 512 -31.91 11.45 10.53
N LYS A 513 -31.06 12.46 10.36
CA LYS A 513 -29.86 12.36 9.50
C LYS A 513 -29.03 11.12 9.85
N ALA A 514 -28.76 10.88 11.14
CA ALA A 514 -28.00 9.73 11.60
C ALA A 514 -28.63 8.37 11.22
N ALA A 515 -29.96 8.25 11.26
CA ALA A 515 -30.64 7.03 10.84
C ALA A 515 -30.55 6.81 9.32
N ASN A 516 -30.59 7.89 8.52
CA ASN A 516 -30.35 7.80 7.09
C ASN A 516 -28.88 7.46 6.79
N ASP A 517 -27.92 8.05 7.49
CA ASP A 517 -26.49 7.76 7.32
C ASP A 517 -26.18 6.27 7.61
N GLN A 518 -26.81 5.68 8.64
CA GLN A 518 -26.68 4.26 8.93
C GLN A 518 -27.26 3.38 7.80
N LEU A 519 -28.46 3.69 7.32
CA LEU A 519 -29.09 2.97 6.21
C LEU A 519 -28.27 3.07 4.92
N VAL A 520 -27.71 4.24 4.61
CA VAL A 520 -26.79 4.42 3.48
C VAL A 520 -25.60 3.50 3.63
N GLN A 521 -25.00 3.43 4.81
CA GLN A 521 -23.83 2.58 5.05
C GLN A 521 -24.17 1.10 4.86
N GLU A 522 -25.28 0.62 5.44
CA GLU A 522 -25.73 -0.77 5.29
C GLU A 522 -26.00 -1.15 3.83
N ILE A 523 -26.60 -0.24 3.05
CA ILE A 523 -26.82 -0.47 1.61
C ILE A 523 -25.49 -0.47 0.85
N ILE A 524 -24.58 0.46 1.13
CA ILE A 524 -23.27 0.53 0.47
C ILE A 524 -22.42 -0.71 0.77
N ASP A 525 -22.41 -1.19 2.00
CA ASP A 525 -21.62 -2.38 2.38
C ASP A 525 -22.07 -3.64 1.63
N LEU A 526 -23.32 -3.69 1.19
CA LEU A 526 -23.88 -4.76 0.37
C LEU A 526 -23.73 -4.51 -1.14
N LEU A 527 -23.48 -3.26 -1.55
CA LEU A 527 -23.23 -2.89 -2.95
C LEU A 527 -21.75 -3.12 -3.29
N ASN A 528 -21.48 -3.83 -4.38
CA ASN A 528 -20.12 -4.01 -4.88
C ASN A 528 -19.72 -2.85 -5.82
N VAL A 529 -19.63 -1.63 -5.27
CA VAL A 529 -19.30 -0.40 -6.04
C VAL A 529 -17.91 -0.51 -6.71
N GLU A 530 -16.98 -1.24 -6.10
CA GLU A 530 -15.66 -1.52 -6.68
C GLU A 530 -15.77 -2.34 -7.99
N ALA A 531 -16.73 -3.28 -8.07
CA ALA A 531 -16.99 -3.99 -9.32
C ALA A 531 -17.59 -3.07 -10.39
N TRP A 532 -18.40 -2.08 -10.01
CA TRP A 532 -18.94 -1.10 -10.96
C TRP A 532 -17.83 -0.24 -11.56
N ASP A 533 -16.87 0.19 -10.74
CA ASP A 533 -15.70 0.95 -11.20
C ASP A 533 -14.86 0.17 -12.22
N ARG A 534 -14.60 -1.13 -11.95
CA ARG A 534 -13.92 -2.02 -12.92
C ARG A 534 -14.69 -2.16 -14.24
N GLN A 535 -16.01 -2.32 -14.18
CA GLN A 535 -16.84 -2.44 -15.38
C GLN A 535 -16.82 -1.14 -16.20
N LEU A 536 -16.90 0.01 -15.54
CA LEU A 536 -16.84 1.32 -16.17
C LEU A 536 -15.49 1.55 -16.83
N SER A 537 -14.40 1.29 -16.10
CA SER A 537 -13.02 1.39 -16.59
C SER A 537 -12.80 0.54 -17.84
N ALA A 538 -13.32 -0.70 -17.86
CA ALA A 538 -13.23 -1.56 -19.04
C ALA A 538 -13.97 -0.98 -20.26
N LYS A 539 -15.14 -0.36 -20.06
CA LYS A 539 -15.89 0.31 -21.14
C LYS A 539 -15.13 1.53 -21.69
N TYR A 540 -14.52 2.32 -20.82
CA TYR A 540 -13.66 3.45 -21.22
C TYR A 540 -12.45 2.97 -22.02
N GLN A 541 -11.72 1.99 -21.51
CA GLN A 541 -10.55 1.46 -22.21
C GLN A 541 -10.91 0.92 -23.60
N ALA A 542 -11.99 0.15 -23.72
CA ALA A 542 -12.46 -0.35 -25.01
C ALA A 542 -12.79 0.79 -26.00
N GLN A 543 -13.44 1.85 -25.54
CA GLN A 543 -13.73 3.02 -26.36
C GLN A 543 -12.45 3.72 -26.83
N TYR A 544 -11.48 3.91 -25.94
CA TYR A 544 -10.20 4.56 -26.28
C TYR A 544 -9.39 3.74 -27.27
N VAL A 545 -9.39 2.40 -27.17
CA VAL A 545 -8.79 1.52 -28.18
C VAL A 545 -9.43 1.73 -29.55
N GLN A 546 -10.76 1.74 -29.62
CA GLN A 546 -11.46 1.88 -30.89
C GLN A 546 -11.17 3.24 -31.54
N ILE A 547 -11.23 4.31 -30.74
CA ILE A 547 -10.91 5.67 -31.23
C ILE A 547 -9.46 5.77 -31.69
N ALA A 548 -8.51 5.19 -30.96
CA ALA A 548 -7.10 5.20 -31.34
C ALA A 548 -6.86 4.55 -32.70
N ARG A 549 -7.57 3.45 -32.99
CA ARG A 549 -7.51 2.76 -34.29
C ARG A 549 -8.09 3.62 -35.42
N ASP A 550 -9.28 4.19 -35.21
CA ASP A 550 -9.93 5.03 -36.21
C ASP A 550 -9.09 6.29 -36.52
N VAL A 551 -8.47 6.90 -35.50
CA VAL A 551 -7.57 8.05 -35.66
C VAL A 551 -6.28 7.64 -36.38
N ALA A 552 -5.71 6.48 -36.08
CA ALA A 552 -4.53 5.98 -36.78
C ALA A 552 -4.79 5.77 -38.28
N GLU A 553 -5.96 5.20 -38.63
CA GLU A 553 -6.39 5.06 -40.02
C GLU A 553 -6.57 6.43 -40.70
N ALA A 554 -7.13 7.41 -39.97
CA ALA A 554 -7.29 8.77 -40.47
C ALA A 554 -5.94 9.45 -40.76
N ILE A 555 -4.92 9.25 -39.93
CA ILE A 555 -3.57 9.79 -40.11
C ILE A 555 -2.89 9.16 -41.33
N GLU A 556 -2.99 7.85 -41.47
CA GLU A 556 -2.42 7.12 -42.61
C GLU A 556 -3.00 7.62 -43.94
N GLN A 557 -4.32 7.74 -44.03
CA GLN A 557 -5.00 8.18 -45.25
C GLN A 557 -4.82 9.68 -45.53
N SER A 558 -4.46 10.47 -44.52
CA SER A 558 -4.15 11.89 -44.66
C SER A 558 -2.67 12.15 -45.00
N GLY A 559 -1.85 11.10 -45.07
CA GLY A 559 -0.44 11.19 -45.43
C GLY A 559 0.46 11.73 -44.32
N TYR A 560 -0.02 11.77 -43.07
CA TYR A 560 0.76 12.25 -41.93
C TYR A 560 1.70 11.18 -41.35
N GLY A 561 1.47 9.89 -41.58
CA GLY A 561 2.37 8.86 -41.03
C GLY A 561 1.79 7.46 -41.05
N THR A 562 2.46 6.51 -40.40
CA THR A 562 2.05 5.11 -40.29
C THR A 562 1.41 4.80 -38.93
N MET A 563 0.86 3.59 -38.79
CA MET A 563 0.12 3.12 -37.62
C MET A 563 0.87 3.30 -36.28
N LEU A 564 0.11 3.58 -35.22
CA LEU A 564 0.58 3.75 -33.83
C LEU A 564 1.32 2.48 -33.34
N PRO A 565 2.55 2.60 -32.79
CA PRO A 565 3.21 1.49 -32.11
C PRO A 565 2.48 1.05 -30.83
N ASP A 566 2.53 -0.25 -30.50
CA ASP A 566 1.81 -0.85 -29.35
C ASP A 566 2.07 -0.13 -28.02
N ALA A 567 3.30 0.30 -27.77
CA ALA A 567 3.68 0.99 -26.54
C ALA A 567 2.94 2.34 -26.34
N ARG A 568 2.56 3.01 -27.43
CA ARG A 568 1.85 4.30 -27.42
C ARG A 568 0.33 4.11 -27.44
N MET A 569 -0.14 3.00 -27.99
CA MET A 569 -1.53 2.58 -27.83
C MET A 569 -1.87 2.39 -26.35
N LEU A 570 -0.93 1.86 -25.55
CA LEU A 570 -1.11 1.73 -24.10
C LEU A 570 -1.30 3.09 -23.38
N GLU A 571 -0.59 4.14 -23.78
CA GLU A 571 -0.75 5.49 -23.19
C GLU A 571 -2.14 6.08 -23.49
N VAL A 572 -2.66 5.86 -24.70
CA VAL A 572 -4.04 6.25 -25.04
C VAL A 572 -5.06 5.45 -24.21
N ILE A 573 -4.84 4.16 -24.02
CA ILE A 573 -5.73 3.30 -23.21
C ILE A 573 -5.71 3.72 -21.73
N ASP A 574 -4.54 4.02 -21.19
CA ASP A 574 -4.34 4.41 -19.79
C ASP A 574 -5.03 5.74 -19.45
N ALA A 575 -5.07 6.68 -20.41
CA ALA A 575 -5.85 7.91 -20.28
C ALA A 575 -7.35 7.64 -20.06
N GLY A 576 -7.91 6.61 -20.72
CA GLY A 576 -9.29 6.18 -20.52
C GLY A 576 -9.55 5.61 -19.12
N GLY A 577 -8.62 4.78 -18.61
CA GLY A 577 -8.69 4.24 -17.24
C GLY A 577 -8.61 5.33 -16.18
N THR A 578 -7.69 6.28 -16.36
CA THR A 578 -7.53 7.42 -15.44
C THR A 578 -8.79 8.28 -15.36
N ARG A 579 -9.45 8.56 -16.50
CA ARG A 579 -10.66 9.38 -16.51
C ARG A 579 -11.90 8.68 -15.97
N ALA A 580 -12.02 7.36 -16.16
CA ALA A 580 -13.03 6.59 -15.46
C ALA A 580 -12.87 6.73 -13.94
N GLY A 581 -11.63 6.63 -13.43
CA GLY A 581 -11.30 6.83 -12.01
C GLY A 581 -11.49 8.26 -11.47
N LEU A 582 -11.71 9.27 -12.33
CA LEU A 582 -12.11 10.62 -11.89
C LEU A 582 -13.60 10.69 -11.52
N ILE A 583 -14.40 9.69 -11.91
CA ILE A 583 -15.80 9.59 -11.53
C ILE A 583 -15.85 8.91 -10.16
N ASP A 584 -16.03 9.70 -9.11
CA ASP A 584 -16.22 9.17 -7.76
C ASP A 584 -17.60 8.49 -7.65
N LEU A 585 -17.65 7.20 -8.00
CA LEU A 585 -18.86 6.39 -7.95
C LEU A 585 -19.32 6.15 -6.51
N ASP A 586 -18.40 6.06 -5.54
CA ASP A 586 -18.76 5.87 -4.13
C ASP A 586 -19.45 7.13 -3.58
N GLU A 587 -18.86 8.31 -3.78
CA GLU A 587 -19.44 9.59 -3.36
C GLU A 587 -20.79 9.84 -4.06
N GLN A 588 -20.88 9.63 -5.38
CA GLN A 588 -22.14 9.79 -6.12
C GLN A 588 -23.23 8.84 -5.62
N THR A 589 -22.88 7.57 -5.36
CA THR A 589 -23.83 6.56 -4.88
C THR A 589 -24.30 6.89 -3.46
N ARG A 590 -23.40 7.27 -2.56
CA ARG A 590 -23.75 7.72 -1.20
C ARG A 590 -24.64 8.94 -1.21
N ALA A 591 -24.33 9.93 -2.03
CA ALA A 591 -25.13 11.15 -2.16
C ALA A 591 -26.53 10.83 -2.71
N ALA A 592 -26.62 9.96 -3.71
CA ALA A 592 -27.88 9.50 -4.28
C ALA A 592 -28.73 8.76 -3.23
N LEU A 593 -28.15 7.79 -2.52
CA LEU A 593 -28.83 7.04 -1.46
C LEU A 593 -29.32 7.96 -0.33
N PHE A 594 -28.45 8.84 0.17
CA PHE A 594 -28.80 9.75 1.25
C PHE A 594 -29.96 10.67 0.86
N LYS A 595 -29.91 11.21 -0.37
CA LYS A 595 -30.97 12.07 -0.89
C LYS A 595 -32.27 11.30 -1.10
N ALA A 596 -32.22 10.12 -1.70
CA ALA A 596 -33.38 9.26 -1.92
C ALA A 596 -34.08 8.88 -0.61
N LEU A 597 -33.31 8.46 0.40
CA LEU A 597 -33.83 8.11 1.73
C LEU A 597 -34.41 9.31 2.47
N THR A 598 -33.77 10.48 2.35
CA THR A 598 -34.24 11.71 3.01
C THR A 598 -35.55 12.20 2.40
N GLU A 599 -35.64 12.31 1.08
CA GLU A 599 -36.84 12.78 0.38
C GLU A 599 -37.97 11.75 0.47
N GLY A 600 -37.70 10.48 0.15
CA GLY A 600 -38.74 9.46 0.10
C GLY A 600 -39.36 9.16 1.47
N ARG A 601 -38.57 9.18 2.55
CA ARG A 601 -39.13 9.03 3.91
C ARG A 601 -39.93 10.26 4.33
N ALA A 602 -39.51 11.48 3.96
CA ALA A 602 -40.27 12.70 4.23
C ALA A 602 -41.62 12.71 3.50
N GLU A 603 -41.67 12.18 2.27
CA GLU A 603 -42.89 12.01 1.47
C GLU A 603 -43.75 10.82 1.92
N GLY A 604 -43.24 9.98 2.84
CA GLY A 604 -43.96 8.82 3.36
C GLY A 604 -44.05 7.64 2.40
N GLU A 605 -43.09 7.53 1.48
CA GLU A 605 -43.00 6.44 0.51
C GLU A 605 -42.87 5.07 1.20
N GLY A 606 -43.51 4.05 0.63
CA GLY A 606 -43.32 2.64 1.02
C GLY A 606 -42.02 2.07 0.43
N VAL A 607 -41.63 0.87 0.85
CA VAL A 607 -40.35 0.25 0.48
C VAL A 607 -40.14 0.19 -1.04
N ASN A 608 -41.14 -0.29 -1.79
CA ASN A 608 -41.07 -0.37 -3.25
C ASN A 608 -40.88 0.99 -3.93
N ALA A 609 -41.57 2.04 -3.46
CA ALA A 609 -41.42 3.38 -4.01
C ALA A 609 -40.04 3.98 -3.70
N LEU A 610 -39.54 3.73 -2.49
CA LEU A 610 -38.22 4.18 -2.05
C LEU A 610 -37.08 3.47 -2.82
N ALA A 611 -37.21 2.16 -3.06
CA ALA A 611 -36.27 1.40 -3.88
C ALA A 611 -36.23 1.91 -5.33
N ASN A 612 -37.38 2.21 -5.93
CA ASN A 612 -37.45 2.80 -7.27
C ASN A 612 -36.81 4.21 -7.32
N ARG A 613 -36.99 5.03 -6.28
CA ARG A 613 -36.32 6.33 -6.17
C ARG A 613 -34.80 6.17 -6.11
N ILE A 614 -34.31 5.21 -5.32
CA ILE A 614 -32.90 4.87 -5.22
C ILE A 614 -32.33 4.46 -6.60
N ALA A 615 -33.01 3.56 -7.32
CA ALA A 615 -32.60 3.16 -8.67
C ALA A 615 -32.42 4.37 -9.59
N ASN A 616 -33.47 5.19 -9.71
CA ASN A 616 -33.47 6.37 -10.60
C ASN A 616 -32.35 7.37 -10.27
N MET A 617 -32.03 7.55 -8.99
CA MET A 617 -30.95 8.47 -8.56
C MET A 617 -29.55 7.91 -8.84
N ILE A 618 -29.36 6.60 -8.66
CA ILE A 618 -28.06 5.96 -8.88
C ILE A 618 -27.74 5.84 -10.36
N GLU A 619 -28.72 5.44 -11.18
CA GLU A 619 -28.51 5.32 -12.63
C GLU A 619 -28.21 6.70 -13.26
N GLY A 620 -28.92 7.76 -12.83
CA GLY A 620 -28.72 9.13 -13.30
C GLY A 620 -27.46 9.80 -12.74
N GLY A 621 -27.03 9.42 -11.54
CA GLY A 621 -25.91 10.05 -10.83
C GLY A 621 -26.14 11.56 -10.67
N PRO A 622 -25.22 12.43 -11.14
CA PRO A 622 -25.43 13.89 -11.11
C PRO A 622 -26.41 14.39 -12.18
N PHE A 623 -26.88 13.52 -13.08
CA PHE A 623 -27.79 13.87 -14.17
C PHE A 623 -29.22 13.39 -13.88
N LYS A 624 -30.15 13.77 -14.77
CA LYS A 624 -31.57 13.49 -14.63
C LYS A 624 -31.92 12.00 -14.72
N ASP A 625 -31.27 11.28 -15.63
CA ASP A 625 -31.54 9.88 -15.95
C ASP A 625 -30.28 9.22 -16.57
N ALA A 626 -30.27 7.89 -16.61
CA ALA A 626 -29.16 7.09 -17.14
C ALA A 626 -28.82 7.47 -18.60
N ALA A 627 -29.84 7.76 -19.42
CA ALA A 627 -29.66 8.14 -20.81
C ALA A 627 -28.90 9.48 -20.94
N THR A 628 -29.26 10.48 -20.13
CA THR A 628 -28.57 11.77 -20.10
C THR A 628 -27.14 11.62 -19.61
N ARG A 629 -26.91 10.82 -18.56
CA ARG A 629 -25.57 10.51 -18.04
C ARG A 629 -24.68 9.87 -19.11
N ALA A 630 -25.17 8.79 -19.73
CA ALA A 630 -24.47 8.07 -20.79
C ALA A 630 -24.15 8.99 -21.96
N LYS A 631 -25.12 9.78 -22.42
CA LYS A 631 -24.94 10.70 -23.55
C LYS A 631 -23.90 11.79 -23.28
N VAL A 632 -23.92 12.41 -22.09
CA VAL A 632 -22.98 13.48 -21.73
C VAL A 632 -21.56 12.91 -21.62
N ILE A 633 -21.40 11.79 -20.92
CA ILE A 633 -20.11 11.11 -20.77
C ILE A 633 -19.57 10.69 -22.14
N ALA A 634 -20.38 9.97 -22.92
CA ALA A 634 -19.94 9.43 -24.20
C ALA A 634 -19.44 10.52 -25.14
N ARG A 635 -20.12 11.67 -25.16
CA ARG A 635 -19.73 12.81 -25.98
C ARG A 635 -18.40 13.43 -25.54
N ILE A 636 -18.22 13.66 -24.24
CA ILE A 636 -17.02 14.29 -23.69
C ILE A 636 -15.81 13.39 -23.90
N GLU A 637 -15.95 12.12 -23.54
CA GLU A 637 -14.86 11.15 -23.54
C GLU A 637 -14.45 10.76 -24.95
N THR A 638 -15.41 10.62 -25.89
CA THR A 638 -15.08 10.38 -27.29
C THR A 638 -14.23 11.52 -27.86
N LYS A 639 -14.57 12.78 -27.52
CA LYS A 639 -13.81 13.93 -28.03
C LYS A 639 -12.41 13.99 -27.41
N HIS A 640 -12.31 13.71 -26.13
CA HIS A 640 -11.05 13.71 -25.40
C HIS A 640 -10.11 12.63 -25.94
N ALA A 641 -10.62 11.40 -26.11
CA ALA A 641 -9.89 10.28 -26.69
C ALA A 641 -9.42 10.57 -28.12
N GLN A 642 -10.23 11.24 -28.96
CA GLN A 642 -9.82 11.63 -30.31
C GLN A 642 -8.63 12.60 -30.29
N ASN A 643 -8.64 13.57 -29.37
CA ASN A 643 -7.56 14.54 -29.23
C ASN A 643 -6.27 13.87 -28.73
N ILE A 644 -6.35 13.09 -27.64
CA ILE A 644 -5.18 12.35 -27.13
C ILE A 644 -4.63 11.40 -28.20
N SER A 645 -5.49 10.64 -28.88
CA SER A 645 -5.07 9.73 -29.96
C SER A 645 -4.34 10.48 -31.09
N THR A 646 -4.83 11.67 -31.46
CA THR A 646 -4.22 12.51 -32.49
C THR A 646 -2.83 12.99 -32.07
N LEU A 647 -2.71 13.46 -30.82
CA LEU A 647 -1.45 14.00 -30.29
C LEU A 647 -0.39 12.89 -30.14
N GLU A 648 -0.76 11.75 -29.55
CA GLU A 648 0.18 10.64 -29.36
C GLU A 648 0.60 9.97 -30.68
N ASN A 649 -0.34 9.83 -31.62
CA ASN A 649 0.00 9.33 -32.96
C ASN A 649 0.89 10.31 -33.72
N GLY A 650 0.59 11.61 -33.66
CA GLY A 650 1.42 12.64 -34.27
C GLY A 650 2.85 12.62 -33.71
N ARG A 651 2.98 12.56 -32.38
CA ARG A 651 4.27 12.45 -31.70
C ARG A 651 5.05 11.19 -32.11
N SER A 652 4.37 10.06 -32.25
CA SER A 652 4.96 8.80 -32.70
C SER A 652 5.49 8.87 -34.13
N ASN A 653 4.87 9.68 -34.98
CA ASN A 653 5.30 9.95 -36.35
C ASN A 653 6.29 11.13 -36.48
N GLY A 654 6.83 11.62 -35.36
CA GLY A 654 7.87 12.65 -35.34
C GLY A 654 7.36 14.10 -35.33
N PHE A 655 6.04 14.32 -35.20
CA PHE A 655 5.50 15.69 -35.09
C PHE A 655 5.59 16.20 -33.66
N SER A 656 6.18 17.39 -33.49
CA SER A 656 6.30 18.08 -32.20
C SER A 656 5.33 19.27 -32.07
N ARG A 657 4.67 19.66 -33.16
CA ARG A 657 3.75 20.80 -33.25
C ARG A 657 2.44 20.42 -33.90
N PHE A 658 1.37 21.10 -33.51
CA PHE A 658 0.01 20.81 -33.95
C PHE A 658 -0.75 22.09 -34.29
N ILE A 659 -1.54 22.03 -35.36
CA ILE A 659 -2.47 23.10 -35.75
C ILE A 659 -3.75 22.91 -34.94
N VAL A 660 -4.21 23.96 -34.28
CA VAL A 660 -5.45 24.01 -33.49
C VAL A 660 -6.64 24.27 -34.41
N TYR A 661 -7.70 23.47 -34.28
CA TYR A 661 -8.99 23.69 -34.92
C TYR A 661 -10.07 23.85 -33.86
N ASP A 662 -10.67 25.03 -33.78
CA ASP A 662 -11.71 25.30 -32.80
C ASP A 662 -12.74 26.34 -33.28
N GLY A 663 -13.86 26.46 -32.58
CA GLY A 663 -14.97 27.33 -32.95
C GLY A 663 -15.70 26.91 -34.24
N ARG A 664 -15.66 25.61 -34.57
CA ARG A 664 -16.12 25.06 -35.87
C ARG A 664 -17.62 25.17 -36.11
N LEU A 665 -18.41 25.49 -35.08
CA LEU A 665 -19.86 25.69 -35.22
C LEU A 665 -20.22 27.09 -35.74
N GLY A 666 -19.24 27.95 -35.96
CA GLY A 666 -19.44 29.31 -36.46
C GLY A 666 -19.81 30.32 -35.37
N PRO A 667 -19.87 31.62 -35.71
CA PRO A 667 -20.01 32.73 -34.76
C PRO A 667 -21.33 32.70 -33.97
N ASP A 668 -22.37 32.06 -34.49
CA ASP A 668 -23.66 31.93 -33.80
C ASP A 668 -23.64 30.91 -32.66
N ARG A 669 -22.66 29.99 -32.67
CA ARG A 669 -22.61 28.81 -31.78
C ARG A 669 -21.26 28.56 -31.14
N SER A 670 -20.26 29.41 -31.42
CA SER A 670 -18.90 29.33 -30.89
C SER A 670 -18.48 30.70 -30.36
N GLU A 671 -17.81 30.71 -29.21
CA GLU A 671 -17.29 31.96 -28.65
C GLU A 671 -16.22 32.57 -29.59
N PRO A 672 -16.16 33.91 -29.73
CA PRO A 672 -15.17 34.57 -30.58
C PRO A 672 -13.72 34.17 -30.26
N ALA A 673 -13.40 33.92 -29.00
CA ALA A 673 -12.07 33.49 -28.57
C ALA A 673 -11.71 32.06 -29.05
N HIS A 674 -12.69 31.15 -29.13
CA HIS A 674 -12.49 29.80 -29.69
C HIS A 674 -12.26 29.86 -31.21
N ILE A 675 -12.98 30.73 -31.91
CA ILE A 675 -12.77 30.96 -33.35
C ILE A 675 -11.38 31.58 -33.59
N ALA A 676 -10.99 32.56 -32.77
CA ALA A 676 -9.73 33.28 -32.92
C ALA A 676 -8.48 32.41 -32.71
N ARG A 677 -8.56 31.33 -31.92
CA ARG A 677 -7.43 30.40 -31.74
C ARG A 677 -7.31 29.33 -32.82
N SER A 678 -8.30 29.20 -33.70
CA SER A 678 -8.26 28.26 -34.82
C SER A 678 -7.19 28.71 -35.82
N GLY A 679 -6.38 27.77 -36.31
CA GLY A 679 -5.22 28.04 -37.17
C GLY A 679 -3.92 28.36 -36.41
N SER A 680 -3.94 28.40 -35.08
CA SER A 680 -2.72 28.56 -34.27
C SER A 680 -1.88 27.28 -34.27
N ILE A 681 -0.56 27.41 -34.27
CA ILE A 681 0.40 26.31 -34.16
C ILE A 681 0.96 26.28 -32.74
N VAL A 682 0.69 25.20 -32.01
CA VAL A 682 1.09 25.00 -30.62
C VAL A 682 2.02 23.80 -30.47
N SER A 683 2.78 23.73 -29.37
CA SER A 683 3.59 22.55 -29.07
C SER A 683 2.70 21.37 -28.66
N TYR A 684 3.28 20.16 -28.66
CA TYR A 684 2.63 18.97 -28.09
C TYR A 684 2.14 19.19 -26.64
N GLU A 685 2.98 19.78 -25.78
CA GLU A 685 2.65 19.99 -24.36
C GLU A 685 1.50 20.99 -24.18
N ASP A 686 1.49 22.05 -24.97
CA ASP A 686 0.39 23.03 -24.98
C ASP A 686 -0.91 22.39 -25.48
N ALA A 687 -0.85 21.59 -26.55
CA ALA A 687 -2.02 20.89 -27.09
C ALA A 687 -2.60 19.88 -26.09
N MET A 688 -1.74 19.17 -25.35
CA MET A 688 -2.17 18.26 -24.29
C MET A 688 -2.85 19.03 -23.15
N THR A 689 -2.28 20.17 -22.75
CA THR A 689 -2.88 21.08 -21.75
C THR A 689 -4.26 21.59 -22.19
N MET A 690 -4.41 21.97 -23.46
CA MET A 690 -5.71 22.36 -24.04
C MET A 690 -6.72 21.21 -24.03
N THR A 691 -6.27 19.98 -24.27
CA THR A 691 -7.11 18.76 -24.28
C THR A 691 -7.65 18.42 -22.88
N ILE A 692 -6.82 18.61 -21.84
CA ILE A 692 -7.21 18.41 -20.44
C ILE A 692 -8.25 19.45 -20.00
N ASN A 693 -8.11 20.71 -20.45
CA ASN A 693 -8.98 21.83 -20.08
C ASN A 693 -10.28 21.93 -20.94
N MET A 694 -10.66 20.86 -21.64
CA MET A 694 -11.79 20.88 -22.58
C MET A 694 -13.16 20.89 -21.88
N ARG A 695 -14.09 21.72 -22.39
CA ARG A 695 -15.49 21.79 -21.92
C ARG A 695 -16.39 20.70 -22.50
N PRO A 696 -17.51 20.37 -21.81
CA PRO A 696 -18.66 19.74 -22.45
C PRO A 696 -19.11 20.56 -23.67
N ASN A 697 -19.25 19.90 -24.83
CA ASN A 697 -19.59 20.51 -26.14
C ASN A 697 -18.47 21.26 -26.88
N CYS A 698 -17.21 21.12 -26.48
CA CYS A 698 -16.10 21.74 -27.19
C CYS A 698 -15.90 21.14 -28.61
N THR A 699 -15.45 21.97 -29.55
CA THR A 699 -15.06 21.58 -30.92
C THR A 699 -13.56 21.41 -31.12
N LEU A 700 -12.77 21.63 -30.06
CA LEU A 700 -11.32 21.60 -30.10
C LEU A 700 -10.80 20.30 -30.71
N SER A 701 -10.04 20.43 -31.78
CA SER A 701 -9.38 19.34 -32.49
C SER A 701 -7.98 19.77 -32.89
N PHE A 702 -7.13 18.81 -33.22
CA PHE A 702 -5.75 19.06 -33.64
C PHE A 702 -5.46 18.38 -34.97
N ALA A 703 -4.50 18.90 -35.73
CA ALA A 703 -3.86 18.18 -36.83
C ALA A 703 -2.33 18.32 -36.72
N PRO A 704 -1.55 17.33 -37.14
CA PRO A 704 -0.09 17.45 -37.16
C PRO A 704 0.37 18.59 -38.07
N HIS A 705 1.34 19.37 -37.60
CA HIS A 705 1.97 20.44 -38.37
C HIS A 705 3.21 19.92 -39.10
N VAL A 706 3.35 20.24 -40.40
CA VAL A 706 4.49 19.84 -41.24
C VAL A 706 5.17 21.10 -41.74
N GLU A 707 6.41 21.34 -41.31
CA GLU A 707 7.28 22.38 -41.88
C GLU A 707 7.85 21.84 -43.21
N PHE A 708 7.58 22.54 -44.32
CA PHE A 708 8.11 22.21 -45.64
C PHE A 708 9.30 23.07 -46.02
#